data_AF-A0AAV1S9T4-F1
#
_entry.id   AF-A0AAV1S9T4-F1
#
_cell.length_a   1.000
_cell.length_b   1.000
_cell.length_c   1.000
_cell.angle_alpha   90.00
_cell.angle_beta   90.00
_cell.angle_gamma   90.00
#
_symmetry.space_group_name_H-M   'P 1'
#
loop_
_entity.id
_entity.type
_entity.pdbx_description
1 polymer ?
#
loop_
_entity_poly.entity_id
_entity_poly.type
_entity_poly.pdbx_seq_one_letter_code
_entity_poly.pdbx_strand_id
1 'polypeptide(L)'
;MHGRPRKALKPEDLAASAAKAEKLRILQSQFLFNHHQKIYTKEALELSGKLLEINPECYTAWNYRKLAVQHSLIEANSDPDSVKSFLDQELQLVENALRQNFKSYGAWHHRKWVLNKGHSSIEKELRLLDKLQNVDPRNFHAWNYRRFVAALLNRSDEDELNYTQDFIDKNISNYSAWHNRSVLLSSLMKKNVQGFSQKDEVLTREYELVREAVFTDEDDQSGWFYHRWLLDQTVKAESPLLDSSWPAHGSDITLSGDRCLDLGSSSPLNNYQFDSGLLPLILYFNQAVEGVNSSTVTFSSGFNMNKDAIWKPLSSNNFKTAQVWVAQLKLPKVELDSLQAYTIEVTVGHSQGIISSSGHYCRPSEFAFTVRVQHLKTKQAEGSGLEKISWGDENFHIYEFDSLESNLVIPLNHPSIQNEHESADSSWQAKIIDEEVNNFRELLDCKIGKLTLARLLTARDALMSLDKSVHSDEVLRLLSELMKLDPPHSRFYKDEHSLVLLKKVTSSRESLLSYCFRYRNLASSTSVNPICLRLNGLSLSRVGSFEKLLWVQMLDLSQNELRSIEGLEAMQLLSHLNLSKNKLGSFTALEPLRHLKSMKVLDLSYNEIGTHTIDSTRYLCSSPLSHSVGGEWDDSEIVTDGVSLANYWEAFLILKGLKLTQLDIAGNAIADEKFTAFLAKVLPALKWLDDVQLN
;
A
#
# COMPACT_ATOMS: atom_id res chain seq x y z
N MET A 1 12.14 26.97 18.68
CA MET A 1 11.34 27.12 17.46
C MET A 1 9.84 27.11 17.75
N HIS A 2 9.32 26.25 18.63
CA HIS A 2 7.87 26.15 18.87
C HIS A 2 7.39 27.00 20.07
N GLY A 3 6.15 27.47 20.01
CA GLY A 3 5.44 28.09 21.15
C GLY A 3 5.97 29.44 21.63
N ARG A 4 6.94 30.06 20.93
CA ARG A 4 7.44 31.40 21.30
C ARG A 4 6.45 32.46 20.80
N PRO A 5 5.73 33.16 21.69
CA PRO A 5 4.86 34.23 21.26
C PRO A 5 5.70 35.32 20.58
N ARG A 6 5.25 35.79 19.41
CA ARG A 6 5.90 36.89 18.70
C ARG A 6 5.67 38.18 19.49
N LYS A 7 6.56 38.49 20.42
CA LYS A 7 6.61 39.77 21.13
C LYS A 7 7.75 40.61 20.54
N ALA A 8 7.53 41.92 20.38
CA ALA A 8 8.60 42.85 20.05
C ALA A 8 9.65 42.78 21.17
N LEU A 9 10.90 42.47 20.80
CA LEU A 9 12.00 42.33 21.75
C LEU A 9 12.38 43.71 22.29
N LYS A 10 12.44 43.86 23.61
CA LYS A 10 12.99 45.07 24.24
C LYS A 10 14.52 45.06 24.12
N PRO A 11 15.19 46.22 24.19
CA PRO A 11 16.66 46.29 24.20
C PRO A 11 17.30 45.41 25.29
N GLU A 12 16.66 45.31 26.45
CA GLU A 12 17.08 44.44 27.56
C GLU A 12 17.01 42.95 27.20
N ASP A 13 15.97 42.52 26.47
CA ASP A 13 15.81 41.13 26.02
C ASP A 13 16.90 40.75 25.01
N LEU A 14 17.26 41.68 24.12
CA LEU A 14 18.34 41.50 23.15
C LEU A 14 19.70 41.38 23.85
N ALA A 15 19.98 42.24 24.83
CA ALA A 15 21.20 42.19 25.62
C ALA A 15 21.30 40.87 26.40
N ALA A 16 20.21 40.43 27.04
CA ALA A 16 20.16 39.15 27.75
C ALA A 16 20.36 37.95 26.81
N SER A 17 19.74 37.98 25.62
CA SER A 17 19.92 36.94 24.59
C SER A 17 21.36 36.89 24.08
N ALA A 18 21.98 38.05 23.86
CA ALA A 18 23.37 38.14 23.43
C ALA A 18 24.34 37.60 24.50
N ALA A 19 24.14 37.98 25.77
CA ALA A 19 24.93 37.46 26.88
C ALA A 19 24.79 35.93 27.04
N LYS A 20 23.57 35.40 26.87
CA LYS A 20 23.31 33.95 26.88
C LYS A 20 24.01 33.24 25.71
N ALA A 21 23.96 33.82 24.51
CA ALA A 21 24.64 33.27 23.33
C ALA A 21 26.16 33.26 23.51
N GLU A 22 26.73 34.32 24.08
CA GLU A 22 28.17 34.42 24.31
C GLU A 22 28.64 33.38 25.33
N LYS A 23 27.92 33.24 26.46
CA LYS A 23 28.20 32.19 27.44
C LYS A 23 28.15 30.78 26.81
N LEU A 24 27.18 30.53 25.92
CA LEU A 24 27.05 29.26 25.22
C LEU A 24 28.22 29.02 24.25
N ARG A 25 28.67 30.03 23.51
CA ARG A 25 29.83 29.93 22.60
C ARG A 25 31.11 29.61 23.36
N ILE A 26 31.35 30.26 24.50
CA ILE A 26 32.52 29.98 25.34
C ILE A 26 32.51 28.52 25.79
N LEU A 27 31.37 28.04 26.31
CA LEU A 27 31.21 26.64 26.71
C LEU A 27 31.42 25.67 25.54
N GLN A 28 30.89 25.98 24.35
CA GLN A 28 31.06 25.16 23.16
C GLN A 28 32.52 25.09 22.72
N SER A 29 33.24 26.21 22.68
CA SER A 29 34.65 26.25 22.30
C SER A 29 35.52 25.43 23.26
N GLN A 30 35.31 25.57 24.57
CA GLN A 30 36.03 24.80 25.58
C GLN A 30 35.70 23.31 25.50
N PHE A 31 34.42 22.97 25.29
CA PHE A 31 33.99 21.59 25.05
C PHE A 31 34.67 20.98 23.82
N LEU A 32 34.68 21.68 22.68
CA LEU A 32 35.29 21.20 21.44
C LEU A 32 36.79 20.97 21.59
N PHE A 33 37.47 21.85 22.32
CA PHE A 33 38.88 21.64 22.67
C PHE A 33 39.08 20.33 23.45
N ASN A 34 38.33 20.13 24.54
CA ASN A 34 38.41 18.91 25.34
C ASN A 34 38.07 17.65 24.53
N HIS A 35 37.07 17.73 23.65
CA HIS A 35 36.68 16.64 22.75
C HIS A 35 37.80 16.28 21.78
N HIS A 36 38.40 17.25 21.09
CA HIS A 36 39.49 16.99 20.14
C HIS A 36 40.75 16.43 20.80
N GLN A 37 41.04 16.89 22.02
CA GLN A 37 42.18 16.42 22.80
C GLN A 37 41.89 15.14 23.61
N LYS A 38 40.67 14.59 23.54
CA LYS A 38 40.23 13.41 24.30
C LYS A 38 40.46 13.54 25.82
N ILE A 39 40.26 14.74 26.35
CA ILE A 39 40.42 15.04 27.78
C ILE A 39 39.12 14.65 28.49
N TYR A 40 39.16 13.79 29.51
CA TYR A 40 37.98 13.32 30.26
C TYR A 40 38.05 13.60 31.76
N THR A 41 38.75 14.67 32.17
CA THR A 41 38.83 15.05 33.59
C THR A 41 37.47 15.47 34.14
N LYS A 42 37.33 15.49 35.47
CA LYS A 42 36.10 15.92 36.14
C LYS A 42 35.66 17.32 35.69
N GLU A 43 36.60 18.25 35.54
CA GLU A 43 36.33 19.63 35.09
C GLU A 43 35.82 19.67 33.65
N ALA A 44 36.39 18.85 32.77
CA ALA A 44 35.95 18.73 31.38
C ALA A 44 34.52 18.17 31.29
N LEU A 45 34.19 17.19 32.14
CA LEU A 45 32.85 16.62 32.24
C LEU A 45 31.85 17.59 32.87
N GLU A 46 32.20 18.34 33.90
CA GLU A 46 31.34 19.38 34.47
C GLU A 46 31.02 20.47 33.44
N LEU A 47 32.01 20.86 32.62
CA LEU A 47 31.84 21.83 31.55
C LEU A 47 30.90 21.31 30.46
N SER A 48 31.10 20.07 30.01
CA SER A 48 30.20 19.39 29.08
C SER A 48 28.79 19.24 29.66
N GLY A 49 28.66 18.97 30.96
CA GLY A 49 27.38 18.88 31.66
C GLY A 49 26.62 20.21 31.61
N LYS A 50 27.27 21.32 32.00
CA LYS A 50 26.70 22.67 31.92
C LYS A 50 26.24 23.02 30.50
N LEU A 51 27.00 22.62 29.47
CA LEU A 51 26.61 22.81 28.08
C LEU A 51 25.31 22.08 27.74
N LEU A 52 25.19 20.82 28.16
CA LEU A 52 24.03 19.97 27.89
C LEU A 52 22.79 20.36 28.68
N GLU A 53 22.95 20.87 29.91
CA GLU A 53 21.84 21.44 30.69
C GLU A 53 21.25 22.67 30.02
N ILE A 54 22.08 23.48 29.34
CA ILE A 54 21.62 24.67 28.61
C ILE A 54 21.08 24.30 27.22
N ASN A 55 21.74 23.36 26.53
CA ASN A 55 21.41 22.93 25.18
C ASN A 55 21.48 21.39 25.05
N PRO A 56 20.39 20.68 25.40
CA PRO A 56 20.36 19.22 25.35
C PRO A 56 20.30 18.67 23.92
N GLU A 57 20.14 19.51 22.90
CA GLU A 57 20.18 19.11 21.48
C GLU A 57 21.61 18.97 20.92
N CYS A 58 22.65 19.20 21.73
CA CYS A 58 24.03 19.04 21.29
C CYS A 58 24.44 17.56 21.25
N TYR A 59 24.13 16.86 20.14
CA TYR A 59 24.44 15.44 19.95
C TYR A 59 25.93 15.10 20.13
N THR A 60 26.83 15.95 19.64
CA THR A 60 28.28 15.76 19.79
C THR A 60 28.70 15.73 21.25
N ALA A 61 28.11 16.59 22.10
CA ALA A 61 28.41 16.61 23.52
C ALA A 61 27.91 15.33 24.23
N TRP A 62 26.72 14.82 23.89
CA TRP A 62 26.27 13.51 24.38
C TRP A 62 27.20 12.37 23.97
N ASN A 63 27.66 12.37 22.71
CA ASN A 63 28.59 11.33 22.23
C ASN A 63 29.95 11.41 22.94
N TYR A 64 30.47 12.61 23.17
CA TYR A 64 31.66 12.82 23.98
C TYR A 64 31.49 12.26 25.40
N ARG A 65 30.34 12.46 26.04
CA ARG A 65 30.06 11.86 27.36
C ARG A 65 30.08 10.33 27.32
N LYS A 66 29.52 9.70 26.28
CA LYS A 66 29.59 8.22 26.13
C LYS A 66 31.04 7.74 26.05
N LEU A 67 31.90 8.45 25.32
CA LEU A 67 33.33 8.14 25.23
C LEU A 67 34.01 8.30 26.60
N ALA A 68 33.69 9.37 27.34
CA ALA A 68 34.20 9.57 28.69
C ALA A 68 33.78 8.45 29.64
N VAL A 69 32.51 8.05 29.61
CA VAL A 69 32.00 6.94 30.41
C VAL A 69 32.74 5.64 30.07
N GLN A 70 32.93 5.35 28.78
CA GLN A 70 33.70 4.16 28.37
C GLN A 70 35.14 4.20 28.87
N HIS A 71 35.80 5.36 28.83
CA HIS A 71 37.14 5.55 29.36
C HIS A 71 37.19 5.30 30.87
N SER A 72 36.29 5.92 31.64
CA SER A 72 36.23 5.75 33.09
C SER A 72 35.90 4.32 33.51
N LEU A 73 35.07 3.59 32.75
CA LEU A 73 34.78 2.18 33.00
C LEU A 73 36.02 1.28 32.83
N ILE A 74 36.90 1.61 31.88
CA ILE A 74 38.16 0.88 31.66
C ILE A 74 39.15 1.19 32.80
N GLU A 75 39.24 2.45 33.23
CA GLU A 75 40.16 2.89 34.29
C GLU A 75 39.76 2.46 35.70
N ALA A 76 38.46 2.31 35.98
CA ALA A 76 37.95 2.02 37.33
C ALA A 76 38.26 0.60 37.86
N ASN A 77 39.01 -0.23 37.11
CA ASN A 77 39.46 -1.57 37.52
C ASN A 77 38.37 -2.44 38.18
N SER A 78 37.11 -2.27 37.74
CA SER A 78 35.95 -3.06 38.18
C SER A 78 35.43 -2.80 39.60
N ASP A 79 35.70 -1.65 40.25
CA ASP A 79 34.95 -1.30 41.48
C ASP A 79 33.47 -0.99 41.14
N PRO A 80 32.50 -1.86 41.51
CA PRO A 80 31.12 -1.71 41.09
C PRO A 80 30.44 -0.47 41.66
N ASP A 81 30.85 -0.03 42.86
CA ASP A 81 30.24 1.11 43.54
C ASP A 81 30.66 2.44 42.91
N SER A 82 31.94 2.58 42.54
CA SER A 82 32.43 3.74 41.78
C SER A 82 31.77 3.85 40.41
N VAL A 83 31.63 2.72 39.70
CA VAL A 83 30.95 2.66 38.40
C VAL A 83 29.48 3.08 38.52
N LYS A 84 28.77 2.55 39.51
CA LYS A 84 27.37 2.90 39.78
C LYS A 84 27.23 4.39 40.10
N SER A 85 28.07 4.93 40.99
CA SER A 85 28.04 6.35 41.36
C SER A 85 28.22 7.27 40.15
N PHE A 86 29.13 6.93 39.25
CA PHE A 86 29.37 7.71 38.03
C PHE A 86 28.19 7.66 37.06
N LEU A 87 27.60 6.48 36.85
CA LEU A 87 26.42 6.34 35.97
C LEU A 87 25.18 7.02 36.57
N ASP A 88 25.02 7.00 37.91
CA ASP A 88 23.95 7.74 38.58
C ASP A 88 24.12 9.27 38.42
N GLN A 89 25.36 9.78 38.38
CA GLN A 89 25.63 11.19 38.05
C GLN A 89 25.24 11.52 36.60
N GLU A 90 25.49 10.62 35.64
CA GLU A 90 25.02 10.79 34.26
C GLU A 90 23.49 10.84 34.18
N LEU A 91 22.79 9.99 34.93
CA LEU A 91 21.32 10.03 35.00
C LEU A 91 20.81 11.34 35.59
N GLN A 92 21.51 11.92 36.58
CA GLN A 92 21.16 13.23 37.14
C GLN A 92 21.35 14.35 36.11
N LEU A 93 22.45 14.32 35.34
CA LEU A 93 22.68 15.28 34.25
C LEU A 93 21.56 15.20 33.20
N VAL A 94 21.16 13.99 32.82
CA VAL A 94 20.06 13.79 31.88
C VAL A 94 18.75 14.32 32.45
N GLU A 95 18.47 14.11 33.74
CA GLU A 95 17.27 14.67 34.37
C GLU A 95 17.27 16.21 34.30
N ASN A 96 18.40 16.86 34.59
CA ASN A 96 18.54 18.31 34.48
C ASN A 96 18.33 18.80 33.04
N ALA A 97 18.90 18.10 32.05
CA ALA A 97 18.71 18.37 30.63
C ALA A 97 17.23 18.22 30.21
N LEU A 98 16.52 17.18 30.69
CA LEU A 98 15.11 16.96 30.40
C LEU A 98 14.20 18.00 31.07
N ARG A 99 14.57 18.56 32.23
CA ARG A 99 13.86 19.71 32.81
C ARG A 99 13.94 20.95 31.91
N GLN A 100 15.05 21.13 31.20
CA GLN A 100 15.20 22.22 30.24
C GLN A 100 14.48 21.96 28.91
N ASN A 101 14.54 20.73 28.40
CA ASN A 101 13.78 20.29 27.22
C ASN A 101 13.39 18.82 27.35
N PHE A 102 12.17 18.55 27.80
CA PHE A 102 11.65 17.20 27.99
C PHE A 102 11.35 16.47 26.67
N LYS A 103 11.48 17.16 25.53
CA LYS A 103 11.36 16.59 24.16
C LYS A 103 12.73 16.41 23.49
N SER A 104 13.81 16.39 24.27
CA SER A 104 15.16 16.23 23.72
C SER A 104 15.48 14.79 23.36
N TYR A 105 15.69 14.52 22.07
CA TYR A 105 16.09 13.20 21.58
C TYR A 105 17.44 12.75 22.16
N GLY A 106 18.42 13.66 22.20
CA GLY A 106 19.77 13.38 22.71
C GLY A 106 19.73 12.92 24.16
N ALA A 107 18.99 13.65 25.02
CA ALA A 107 18.87 13.34 26.44
C ALA A 107 18.18 11.99 26.69
N TRP A 108 17.04 11.72 26.05
CA TRP A 108 16.33 10.44 26.18
C TRP A 108 17.16 9.26 25.67
N HIS A 109 17.87 9.43 24.55
CA HIS A 109 18.76 8.40 24.02
C HIS A 109 19.93 8.13 24.97
N HIS A 110 20.55 9.17 25.53
CA HIS A 110 21.64 9.01 26.49
C HIS A 110 21.17 8.27 27.75
N ARG A 111 19.98 8.60 28.27
CA ARG A 111 19.38 7.90 29.43
C ARG A 111 19.24 6.40 29.19
N LYS A 112 18.68 6.01 28.05
CA LYS A 112 18.55 4.59 27.66
C LYS A 112 19.91 3.90 27.59
N TRP A 113 20.89 4.59 26.99
CA TRP A 113 22.25 4.07 26.86
C TRP A 113 22.93 3.85 28.22
N VAL A 114 22.75 4.78 29.18
CA VAL A 114 23.28 4.65 30.55
C VAL A 114 22.64 3.48 31.27
N LEU A 115 21.30 3.35 31.23
CA LEU A 115 20.60 2.23 31.88
C LEU A 115 20.97 0.86 31.31
N ASN A 116 21.21 0.77 30.00
CA ASN A 116 21.68 -0.47 29.36
C ASN A 116 23.07 -0.94 29.85
N LYS A 117 23.78 -0.15 30.66
CA LYS A 117 25.01 -0.59 31.34
C LYS A 117 24.73 -1.50 32.55
N GLY A 118 23.49 -1.53 33.06
CA GLY A 118 23.06 -2.51 34.08
C GLY A 118 23.51 -2.24 35.52
N HIS A 119 24.13 -1.09 35.81
CA HIS A 119 24.63 -0.78 37.17
C HIS A 119 23.73 0.16 37.99
N SER A 120 22.89 0.97 37.33
CA SER A 120 22.02 1.95 37.98
C SER A 120 20.66 1.36 38.36
N SER A 121 20.03 1.89 39.41
CA SER A 121 18.70 1.47 39.85
C SER A 121 17.60 1.95 38.89
N ILE A 122 16.76 1.00 38.45
CA ILE A 122 15.68 1.27 37.48
C ILE A 122 14.37 1.71 38.19
N GLU A 123 14.23 1.47 39.50
CA GLU A 123 13.01 1.81 40.25
C GLU A 123 12.65 3.30 40.23
N LYS A 124 13.66 4.16 40.11
CA LYS A 124 13.48 5.62 40.03
C LYS A 124 12.86 6.05 38.70
N GLU A 125 12.98 5.24 37.65
CA GLU A 125 12.57 5.60 36.30
C GLU A 125 11.05 5.64 36.14
N LEU A 126 10.32 4.72 36.77
CA LEU A 126 8.85 4.76 36.77
C LEU A 126 8.33 6.03 37.45
N ARG A 127 8.93 6.44 38.57
CA ARG A 127 8.56 7.69 39.26
C ARG A 127 8.85 8.93 38.41
N LEU A 128 9.96 8.92 37.67
CA LEU A 128 10.28 9.99 36.72
C LEU A 128 9.25 10.06 35.59
N LEU A 129 8.91 8.90 35.02
CA LEU A 129 7.91 8.76 33.98
C LEU A 129 6.54 9.27 34.44
N ASP A 130 6.08 8.88 35.63
CA ASP A 130 4.81 9.35 36.17
C ASP A 130 4.79 10.87 36.33
N LYS A 131 5.89 11.48 36.79
CA LYS A 131 5.98 12.95 36.86
C LYS A 131 5.91 13.59 35.47
N LEU A 132 6.67 13.09 34.51
CA LEU A 132 6.73 13.68 33.17
C LEU A 132 5.43 13.50 32.38
N GLN A 133 4.77 12.35 32.53
CA GLN A 133 3.51 12.07 31.85
C GLN A 133 2.32 12.77 32.50
N ASN A 134 2.33 13.01 33.82
CA ASN A 134 1.31 13.88 34.43
C ASN A 134 1.45 15.35 33.98
N VAL A 135 2.66 15.80 33.60
CA VAL A 135 2.89 17.16 33.08
C VAL A 135 2.50 17.27 31.60
N ASP A 136 2.92 16.32 30.76
CA ASP A 136 2.52 16.22 29.35
C ASP A 136 2.15 14.77 29.03
N PRO A 137 0.85 14.40 29.16
CA PRO A 137 0.38 13.04 28.94
C PRO A 137 0.52 12.58 27.48
N ARG A 138 0.76 13.51 26.55
CA ARG A 138 0.96 13.26 25.12
C ARG A 138 2.44 13.23 24.73
N ASN A 139 3.36 13.27 25.69
CA ASN A 139 4.78 13.20 25.40
C ASN A 139 5.18 11.81 24.90
N PHE A 140 5.24 11.63 23.58
CA PHE A 140 5.61 10.36 22.96
C PHE A 140 7.02 9.87 23.35
N HIS A 141 7.94 10.76 23.73
CA HIS A 141 9.26 10.33 24.21
C HIS A 141 9.16 9.61 25.56
N ALA A 142 8.31 10.11 26.46
CA ALA A 142 8.08 9.48 27.75
C ALA A 142 7.37 8.12 27.58
N TRP A 143 6.38 8.02 26.70
CA TRP A 143 5.75 6.72 26.37
C TRP A 143 6.74 5.72 25.77
N ASN A 144 7.58 6.17 24.82
CA ASN A 144 8.65 5.35 24.25
C ASN A 144 9.65 4.88 25.31
N TYR A 145 10.03 5.77 26.22
CA TYR A 145 10.94 5.44 27.30
C TYR A 145 10.31 4.48 28.31
N ARG A 146 9.01 4.64 28.61
CA ARG A 146 8.26 3.71 29.47
C ARG A 146 8.29 2.29 28.92
N ARG A 147 8.02 2.09 27.62
CA ARG A 147 8.10 0.76 26.99
C ARG A 147 9.48 0.11 27.18
N PHE A 148 10.55 0.89 27.07
CA PHE A 148 11.91 0.42 27.33
C PHE A 148 12.13 0.04 28.81
N VAL A 149 11.69 0.90 29.75
CA VAL A 149 11.84 0.66 31.20
C VAL A 149 10.99 -0.53 31.66
N ALA A 150 9.76 -0.65 31.17
CA ALA A 150 8.86 -1.75 31.49
C ALA A 150 9.46 -3.10 31.07
N ALA A 151 10.08 -3.17 29.88
CA ALA A 151 10.80 -4.35 29.42
C ALA A 151 12.01 -4.68 30.30
N LEU A 152 12.80 -3.68 30.72
CA LEU A 152 13.93 -3.91 31.63
C LEU A 152 13.50 -4.40 33.02
N LEU A 153 12.33 -3.97 33.50
CA LEU A 153 11.77 -4.37 34.79
C LEU A 153 10.98 -5.68 34.71
N ASN A 154 10.84 -6.29 33.53
CA ASN A 154 9.94 -7.42 33.28
C ASN A 154 8.52 -7.17 33.84
N ARG A 155 7.99 -5.95 33.66
CA ARG A 155 6.61 -5.65 34.07
C ARG A 155 5.64 -6.52 33.27
N SER A 156 4.54 -6.89 33.91
CA SER A 156 3.50 -7.65 33.22
C SER A 156 2.83 -6.76 32.16
N ASP A 157 2.39 -7.36 31.06
CA ASP A 157 1.63 -6.65 30.05
C ASP A 157 0.27 -6.15 30.61
N GLU A 158 -0.30 -6.85 31.60
CA GLU A 158 -1.51 -6.44 32.32
C GLU A 158 -1.30 -5.13 33.10
N ASP A 159 -0.17 -4.99 33.80
CA ASP A 159 0.17 -3.74 34.49
C ASP A 159 0.25 -2.55 33.52
N GLU A 160 0.79 -2.78 32.32
CA GLU A 160 0.91 -1.72 31.31
C GLU A 160 -0.43 -1.42 30.63
N LEU A 161 -1.32 -2.42 30.48
CA LEU A 161 -2.70 -2.18 30.06
C LEU A 161 -3.48 -1.37 31.09
N ASN A 162 -3.36 -1.70 32.38
CA ASN A 162 -3.96 -0.92 33.47
C ASN A 162 -3.42 0.52 33.48
N TYR A 163 -2.12 0.69 33.22
CA TYR A 163 -1.54 2.02 33.08
C TYR A 163 -2.12 2.81 31.92
N THR A 164 -2.38 2.18 30.76
CA THR A 164 -3.07 2.88 29.66
C THR A 164 -4.51 3.24 30.03
N GLN A 165 -5.21 2.36 30.77
CA GLN A 165 -6.56 2.60 31.25
C GLN A 165 -6.61 3.83 32.16
N ASP A 166 -5.71 3.91 33.15
CA ASP A 166 -5.63 5.05 34.08
C ASP A 166 -5.49 6.40 33.35
N PHE A 167 -4.80 6.42 32.20
CA PHE A 167 -4.63 7.63 31.41
C PHE A 167 -5.81 7.93 30.47
N ILE A 168 -6.54 6.90 30.03
CA ILE A 168 -7.78 7.05 29.28
C ILE A 168 -8.88 7.58 30.22
N ASP A 169 -9.03 7.00 31.41
CA ASP A 169 -10.04 7.41 32.40
C ASP A 169 -9.84 8.86 32.85
N LYS A 170 -8.59 9.30 32.97
CA LYS A 170 -8.26 10.70 33.28
C LYS A 170 -8.54 11.65 32.13
N ASN A 171 -8.38 11.19 30.89
CA ASN A 171 -8.56 11.98 29.68
C ASN A 171 -8.77 11.08 28.46
N ILE A 172 -10.04 10.91 28.08
CA ILE A 172 -10.44 10.09 26.93
C ILE A 172 -9.81 10.57 25.61
N SER A 173 -9.43 11.85 25.51
CA SER A 173 -8.76 12.42 24.34
C SER A 173 -7.25 12.15 24.28
N ASN A 174 -6.72 11.28 25.14
CA ASN A 174 -5.30 10.95 25.16
C ASN A 174 -4.94 9.89 24.10
N TYR A 175 -4.72 10.35 22.86
CA TYR A 175 -4.26 9.49 21.76
C TYR A 175 -3.04 8.61 22.10
N SER A 176 -2.11 9.09 22.94
CA SER A 176 -0.93 8.30 23.29
C SER A 176 -1.28 7.08 24.14
N ALA A 177 -2.28 7.17 25.01
CA ALA A 177 -2.74 6.05 25.81
C ALA A 177 -3.43 4.99 24.92
N TRP A 178 -4.38 5.40 24.08
CA TRP A 178 -5.05 4.54 23.10
C TRP A 178 -4.06 3.85 22.16
N HIS A 179 -3.08 4.58 21.63
CA HIS A 179 -2.06 4.01 20.76
C HIS A 179 -1.17 2.99 21.48
N ASN A 180 -0.77 3.24 22.74
CA ASN A 180 0.01 2.25 23.49
C ASN A 180 -0.82 1.00 23.80
N ARG A 181 -2.11 1.18 24.12
CA ARG A 181 -3.04 0.08 24.35
C ARG A 181 -3.17 -0.82 23.12
N SER A 182 -3.36 -0.23 21.93
CA SER A 182 -3.46 -1.01 20.68
C SER A 182 -2.17 -1.78 20.35
N VAL A 183 -1.00 -1.19 20.62
CA VAL A 183 0.30 -1.86 20.44
C VAL A 183 0.47 -3.04 21.40
N LEU A 184 0.10 -2.87 22.67
CA LEU A 184 0.16 -3.93 23.69
C LEU A 184 -0.78 -5.08 23.33
N LEU A 185 -2.04 -4.79 23.04
CA LEU A 185 -3.04 -5.80 22.66
C LEU A 185 -2.63 -6.54 21.39
N SER A 186 -2.14 -5.83 20.36
CA SER A 186 -1.64 -6.47 19.13
C SER A 186 -0.50 -7.46 19.40
N SER A 187 0.42 -7.10 20.32
CA SER A 187 1.52 -7.98 20.74
C SER A 187 1.02 -9.19 21.52
N LEU A 188 0.07 -8.99 22.46
CA LEU A 188 -0.51 -10.03 23.29
C LEU A 188 -1.29 -11.06 22.48
N MET A 189 -2.17 -10.60 21.58
CA MET A 189 -2.91 -11.46 20.67
C MET A 189 -1.96 -12.26 19.78
N LYS A 190 -0.91 -11.64 19.23
CA LYS A 190 0.09 -12.33 18.41
C LYS A 190 0.86 -13.43 19.16
N LYS A 191 1.11 -13.23 20.47
CA LYS A 191 1.84 -14.19 21.32
C LYS A 191 0.95 -15.31 21.88
N ASN A 192 -0.37 -15.28 21.64
CA ASN A 192 -1.32 -16.22 22.22
C ASN A 192 -1.21 -16.35 23.75
N VAL A 193 -1.05 -15.22 24.43
CA VAL A 193 -0.98 -15.19 25.91
C VAL A 193 -2.34 -15.58 26.50
N GLN A 194 -2.35 -16.36 27.58
CA GLN A 194 -3.57 -16.78 28.28
C GLN A 194 -4.43 -15.57 28.68
N GLY A 195 -5.72 -15.59 28.35
CA GLY A 195 -6.66 -14.48 28.57
C GLY A 195 -6.70 -13.44 27.43
N PHE A 196 -5.78 -13.53 26.46
CA PHE A 196 -5.74 -12.71 25.24
C PHE A 196 -5.73 -13.54 23.95
N SER A 197 -5.86 -14.87 24.08
CA SER A 197 -5.93 -15.82 22.96
C SER A 197 -7.30 -15.83 22.28
N GLN A 198 -8.37 -15.48 23.01
CA GLN A 198 -9.72 -15.36 22.49
C GLN A 198 -9.94 -13.92 22.00
N LYS A 199 -9.72 -13.73 20.70
CA LYS A 199 -9.76 -12.44 20.03
C LYS A 199 -11.14 -11.79 20.13
N ASP A 200 -12.20 -12.58 20.04
CA ASP A 200 -13.59 -12.18 20.19
C ASP A 200 -13.88 -11.54 21.57
N GLU A 201 -13.46 -12.19 22.66
CA GLU A 201 -13.67 -11.67 24.02
C GLU A 201 -12.87 -10.38 24.30
N VAL A 202 -11.65 -10.31 23.79
CA VAL A 202 -10.80 -9.11 23.95
C VAL A 202 -11.39 -7.95 23.16
N LEU A 203 -11.69 -8.14 21.88
CA LEU A 203 -12.20 -7.06 21.03
C LEU A 203 -13.58 -6.58 21.49
N THR A 204 -14.46 -7.48 21.98
CA THR A 204 -15.77 -7.09 22.52
C THR A 204 -15.64 -6.09 23.67
N ARG A 205 -14.76 -6.35 24.64
CA ARG A 205 -14.50 -5.43 25.76
C ARG A 205 -13.91 -4.10 25.30
N GLU A 206 -13.04 -4.13 24.29
CA GLU A 206 -12.44 -2.90 23.76
C GLU A 206 -13.43 -2.07 22.93
N TYR A 207 -14.39 -2.71 22.25
CA TYR A 207 -15.50 -2.02 21.60
C TYR A 207 -16.38 -1.29 22.62
N GLU A 208 -16.71 -1.94 23.74
CA GLU A 208 -17.46 -1.30 24.84
C GLU A 208 -16.72 -0.07 25.38
N LEU A 209 -15.43 -0.24 25.72
CA LEU A 209 -14.58 0.83 26.23
C LEU A 209 -14.49 2.04 25.28
N VAL A 210 -14.25 1.79 23.98
CA VAL A 210 -14.13 2.91 23.03
C VAL A 210 -15.48 3.57 22.73
N ARG A 211 -16.57 2.80 22.79
CA ARG A 211 -17.93 3.33 22.58
C ARG A 211 -18.27 4.34 23.67
N GLU A 212 -17.98 4.04 24.93
CA GLU A 212 -18.16 4.99 26.03
C GLU A 212 -17.40 6.31 25.77
N ALA A 213 -16.16 6.23 25.30
CA ALA A 213 -15.36 7.41 25.00
C ALA A 213 -15.94 8.24 23.82
N VAL A 214 -16.24 7.57 22.72
CA VAL A 214 -16.73 8.20 21.48
C VAL A 214 -18.10 8.86 21.66
N PHE A 215 -18.98 8.25 22.46
CA PHE A 215 -20.31 8.78 22.73
C PHE A 215 -20.29 9.88 23.81
N THR A 216 -19.22 9.97 24.59
CA THR A 216 -19.03 11.04 25.59
C THR A 216 -18.52 12.33 24.95
N ASP A 217 -17.60 12.24 23.99
CA ASP A 217 -17.05 13.39 23.26
C ASP A 217 -16.89 13.05 21.76
N GLU A 218 -17.89 13.42 20.96
CA GLU A 218 -17.93 13.12 19.53
C GLU A 218 -16.85 13.87 18.72
N ASP A 219 -16.33 14.97 19.25
CA ASP A 219 -15.30 15.79 18.60
C ASP A 219 -13.88 15.24 18.86
N ASP A 220 -13.68 14.39 19.88
CA ASP A 220 -12.38 13.75 20.13
C ASP A 220 -12.06 12.67 19.12
N GLN A 221 -10.97 12.87 18.37
CA GLN A 221 -10.53 11.94 17.33
C GLN A 221 -9.89 10.66 17.89
N SER A 222 -9.42 10.65 19.14
CA SER A 222 -8.60 9.56 19.67
C SER A 222 -9.38 8.25 19.76
N GLY A 223 -10.60 8.32 20.31
CA GLY A 223 -11.52 7.18 20.36
C GLY A 223 -11.86 6.67 18.94
N TRP A 224 -12.16 7.56 18.00
CA TRP A 224 -12.47 7.17 16.62
C TRP A 224 -11.32 6.47 15.89
N PHE A 225 -10.08 6.91 16.10
CA PHE A 225 -8.91 6.23 15.53
C PHE A 225 -8.69 4.86 16.17
N TYR A 226 -8.95 4.71 17.47
CA TYR A 226 -8.89 3.42 18.15
C TYR A 226 -10.00 2.47 17.68
N HIS A 227 -11.22 2.96 17.51
CA HIS A 227 -12.34 2.21 16.92
C HIS A 227 -12.00 1.72 15.51
N ARG A 228 -11.40 2.58 14.67
CA ARG A 228 -10.92 2.17 13.35
C ARG A 228 -9.89 1.04 13.43
N TRP A 229 -8.99 1.06 14.42
CA TRP A 229 -8.05 -0.04 14.65
C TRP A 229 -8.78 -1.33 15.08
N LEU A 230 -9.79 -1.25 15.95
CA LEU A 230 -10.62 -2.41 16.33
C LEU A 230 -11.34 -3.00 15.12
N LEU A 231 -11.91 -2.16 14.25
CA LEU A 231 -12.55 -2.61 13.02
C LEU A 231 -11.56 -3.36 12.11
N ASP A 232 -10.35 -2.83 11.93
CA ASP A 232 -9.28 -3.52 11.19
C ASP A 232 -8.95 -4.87 11.83
N GLN A 233 -8.79 -4.94 13.16
CA GLN A 233 -8.53 -6.22 13.82
C GLN A 233 -9.69 -7.20 13.66
N THR A 234 -10.93 -6.72 13.63
CA THR A 234 -12.13 -7.53 13.51
C THR A 234 -12.26 -8.15 12.12
N VAL A 235 -12.05 -7.38 11.04
CA VAL A 235 -12.22 -7.87 9.66
C VAL A 235 -11.01 -8.56 9.07
N LYS A 236 -9.82 -8.32 9.63
CA LYS A 236 -8.57 -8.83 9.07
C LYS A 236 -8.48 -10.35 9.16
N ALA A 237 -8.33 -11.00 8.01
CA ALA A 237 -8.00 -12.41 7.91
C ALA A 237 -6.61 -12.70 8.50
N GLU A 238 -6.51 -13.69 9.38
CA GLU A 238 -5.25 -14.05 10.03
C GLU A 238 -4.24 -14.63 9.04
N SER A 239 -4.69 -15.59 8.21
CA SER A 239 -3.88 -16.21 7.17
C SER A 239 -4.11 -15.55 5.81
N PRO A 240 -3.06 -15.34 4.99
CA PRO A 240 -3.25 -14.94 3.60
C PRO A 240 -4.04 -16.00 2.83
N LEU A 241 -4.91 -15.52 1.95
CA LEU A 241 -5.74 -16.33 1.08
C LEU A 241 -5.47 -15.92 -0.37
N LEU A 242 -5.46 -16.92 -1.25
CA LEU A 242 -5.51 -16.69 -2.68
C LEU A 242 -6.95 -16.31 -3.03
N ASP A 243 -7.17 -15.05 -3.39
CA ASP A 243 -8.50 -14.49 -3.62
C ASP A 243 -8.99 -14.81 -5.04
N SER A 244 -8.09 -14.66 -6.01
CA SER A 244 -8.35 -15.00 -7.40
C SER A 244 -7.07 -15.36 -8.16
N SER A 245 -7.27 -15.96 -9.33
CA SER A 245 -6.20 -16.26 -10.29
C SER A 245 -6.65 -15.96 -11.71
N TRP A 246 -5.67 -15.72 -12.58
CA TRP A 246 -5.86 -15.85 -14.01
C TRP A 246 -4.83 -16.83 -14.57
N PRO A 247 -5.22 -17.90 -15.27
CA PRO A 247 -6.60 -18.34 -15.53
C PRO A 247 -7.43 -18.65 -14.27
N ALA A 248 -8.75 -18.48 -14.37
CA ALA A 248 -9.69 -18.76 -13.29
C ALA A 248 -9.95 -20.27 -13.16
N HIS A 249 -10.38 -20.73 -11.98
CA HIS A 249 -10.75 -22.12 -11.76
C HIS A 249 -11.89 -22.55 -12.70
N GLY A 250 -11.73 -23.72 -13.32
CA GLY A 250 -12.70 -24.27 -14.26
C GLY A 250 -12.77 -23.51 -15.59
N SER A 251 -11.88 -22.56 -15.87
CA SER A 251 -11.85 -21.88 -17.18
C SER A 251 -11.30 -22.80 -18.28
N ASP A 252 -11.79 -22.60 -19.51
CA ASP A 252 -11.36 -23.34 -20.71
C ASP A 252 -10.87 -22.34 -21.76
N ILE A 253 -9.55 -22.14 -21.81
CA ILE A 253 -8.88 -21.13 -22.62
C ILE A 253 -8.51 -21.71 -23.98
N THR A 254 -8.79 -20.97 -25.04
CA THR A 254 -8.36 -21.31 -26.40
C THR A 254 -7.23 -20.39 -26.85
N LEU A 255 -6.12 -21.00 -27.27
CA LEU A 255 -4.94 -20.33 -27.80
C LEU A 255 -4.91 -20.52 -29.31
N SER A 256 -5.06 -19.42 -30.05
CA SER A 256 -4.91 -19.42 -31.50
C SER A 256 -3.49 -19.01 -31.90
N GLY A 257 -2.80 -19.87 -32.66
CA GLY A 257 -1.56 -19.52 -33.35
C GLY A 257 -1.80 -18.47 -34.45
N ASP A 258 -0.76 -17.69 -34.75
CA ASP A 258 -0.75 -16.46 -35.56
C ASP A 258 -1.82 -16.37 -36.68
N ARG A 259 -2.69 -15.34 -36.56
CA ARG A 259 -3.83 -14.95 -37.42
C ARG A 259 -4.90 -16.03 -37.63
N CYS A 260 -5.98 -15.94 -36.86
CA CYS A 260 -7.16 -16.80 -37.00
C CYS A 260 -8.21 -16.21 -37.96
N LEU A 261 -8.43 -16.91 -39.08
CA LEU A 261 -9.70 -16.95 -39.83
C LEU A 261 -10.46 -18.20 -39.39
N ASP A 262 -11.72 -18.02 -38.97
CA ASP A 262 -12.81 -19.01 -38.84
C ASP A 262 -12.51 -20.44 -38.35
N LEU A 263 -13.06 -20.78 -37.19
CA LEU A 263 -13.97 -21.93 -36.99
C LEU A 263 -14.45 -21.99 -35.52
N GLY A 264 -15.69 -21.56 -35.29
CA GLY A 264 -16.61 -22.16 -34.31
C GLY A 264 -16.17 -22.36 -32.86
N SER A 265 -15.41 -21.45 -32.23
CA SER A 265 -15.30 -21.44 -30.76
C SER A 265 -16.45 -20.64 -30.15
N SER A 266 -17.15 -21.22 -29.18
CA SER A 266 -18.43 -20.75 -28.64
C SER A 266 -18.32 -19.68 -27.55
N SER A 267 -17.15 -19.03 -27.37
CA SER A 267 -17.01 -17.92 -26.40
C SER A 267 -15.88 -16.94 -26.77
N PRO A 268 -16.17 -15.64 -27.00
CA PRO A 268 -15.15 -14.60 -27.23
C PRO A 268 -14.24 -14.32 -26.02
N LEU A 269 -14.65 -14.72 -24.81
CA LEU A 269 -13.92 -14.45 -23.56
C LEU A 269 -12.71 -15.34 -23.36
N ASN A 270 -12.72 -16.51 -24.00
CA ASN A 270 -11.69 -17.53 -23.82
C ASN A 270 -10.63 -17.50 -24.92
N ASN A 271 -10.77 -16.60 -25.90
CA ASN A 271 -9.82 -16.44 -26.99
C ASN A 271 -8.77 -15.41 -26.60
N TYR A 272 -7.55 -15.87 -26.37
CA TYR A 272 -6.42 -15.03 -26.02
C TYR A 272 -5.32 -15.16 -27.08
N GLN A 273 -4.90 -14.04 -27.65
CA GLN A 273 -3.83 -14.00 -28.64
C GLN A 273 -2.48 -13.75 -27.94
N PHE A 274 -1.62 -14.77 -27.94
CA PHE A 274 -0.27 -14.67 -27.39
C PHE A 274 0.77 -14.76 -28.50
N ASP A 275 1.55 -13.70 -28.68
CA ASP A 275 2.59 -13.61 -29.73
C ASP A 275 3.80 -14.54 -29.49
N SER A 276 3.83 -15.33 -28.40
CA SER A 276 5.04 -16.04 -27.96
C SER A 276 4.86 -17.47 -27.41
N GLY A 277 3.64 -18.02 -27.40
CA GLY A 277 3.37 -19.33 -26.76
C GLY A 277 3.60 -19.35 -25.25
N LEU A 278 3.70 -18.16 -24.64
CA LEU A 278 3.79 -17.93 -23.20
C LEU A 278 2.41 -17.54 -22.67
N LEU A 279 1.90 -18.31 -21.70
CA LEU A 279 0.64 -18.04 -21.01
C LEU A 279 0.96 -17.39 -19.64
N PRO A 280 0.50 -16.16 -19.36
CA PRO A 280 0.66 -15.59 -18.03
C PRO A 280 -0.16 -16.38 -17.01
N LEU A 281 0.40 -16.58 -15.84
CA LEU A 281 -0.31 -17.08 -14.67
C LEU A 281 -0.23 -16.00 -13.60
N ILE A 282 -1.38 -15.47 -13.20
CA ILE A 282 -1.53 -14.39 -12.23
C ILE A 282 -2.12 -14.98 -10.96
N LEU A 283 -1.48 -14.76 -9.82
CA LEU A 283 -2.00 -15.08 -8.49
C LEU A 283 -2.26 -13.78 -7.73
N TYR A 284 -3.48 -13.61 -7.23
CA TYR A 284 -3.90 -12.43 -6.47
C TYR A 284 -4.25 -12.83 -5.04
N PHE A 285 -3.50 -12.31 -4.07
CA PHE A 285 -3.70 -12.57 -2.65
C PHE A 285 -4.45 -11.41 -1.98
N ASN A 286 -5.31 -11.73 -1.00
CA ASN A 286 -6.04 -10.73 -0.23
C ASN A 286 -5.14 -9.81 0.62
N GLN A 287 -3.89 -10.22 0.88
CA GLN A 287 -2.85 -9.44 1.53
C GLN A 287 -1.48 -9.72 0.93
N ALA A 288 -0.53 -8.80 1.11
CA ALA A 288 0.81 -8.95 0.54
C ALA A 288 1.57 -10.13 1.18
N VAL A 289 2.13 -10.99 0.33
CA VAL A 289 2.89 -12.19 0.73
C VAL A 289 4.29 -12.21 0.14
N GLU A 290 5.19 -12.91 0.81
CA GLU A 290 6.51 -13.30 0.28
C GLU A 290 6.58 -14.81 0.07
N GLY A 291 7.66 -15.27 -0.58
CA GLY A 291 7.97 -16.69 -0.71
C GLY A 291 7.30 -17.41 -1.88
N VAL A 292 6.54 -16.72 -2.74
CA VAL A 292 5.94 -17.32 -3.94
C VAL A 292 7.04 -17.68 -4.96
N ASN A 293 7.28 -18.97 -5.15
CA ASN A 293 8.23 -19.51 -6.12
C ASN A 293 7.89 -20.95 -6.53
N SER A 294 8.70 -21.57 -7.38
CA SER A 294 8.47 -22.92 -7.93
C SER A 294 8.50 -24.07 -6.90
N SER A 295 8.93 -23.81 -5.66
CA SER A 295 8.85 -24.77 -4.53
C SER A 295 7.58 -24.61 -3.68
N THR A 296 6.87 -23.49 -3.80
CA THR A 296 5.62 -23.22 -3.06
C THR A 296 4.40 -23.25 -3.95
N VAL A 297 4.57 -23.09 -5.26
CA VAL A 297 3.53 -23.25 -6.29
C VAL A 297 3.94 -24.36 -7.25
N THR A 298 3.10 -25.38 -7.36
CA THR A 298 3.36 -26.57 -8.17
C THR A 298 2.25 -26.80 -9.18
N PHE A 299 2.64 -27.35 -10.32
CA PHE A 299 1.77 -27.72 -11.43
C PHE A 299 1.67 -29.24 -11.53
N SER A 300 0.46 -29.78 -11.51
CA SER A 300 0.16 -31.14 -11.98
C SER A 300 -0.42 -31.03 -13.41
N SER A 301 0.33 -31.56 -14.38
CA SER A 301 -0.13 -31.68 -15.76
C SER A 301 0.58 -32.86 -16.42
N GLY A 302 0.15 -33.26 -17.62
CA GLY A 302 0.85 -34.27 -18.43
C GLY A 302 2.29 -33.89 -18.84
N PHE A 303 2.75 -32.67 -18.54
CA PHE A 303 4.09 -32.16 -18.85
C PHE A 303 4.79 -31.54 -17.63
N ASN A 304 6.13 -31.52 -17.64
CA ASN A 304 6.92 -30.97 -16.54
C ASN A 304 7.07 -29.44 -16.67
N MET A 305 6.06 -28.69 -16.23
CA MET A 305 6.07 -27.21 -16.23
C MET A 305 6.82 -26.59 -15.04
N ASN A 306 7.14 -27.39 -14.01
CA ASN A 306 7.61 -26.91 -12.70
C ASN A 306 9.00 -26.23 -12.72
N LYS A 307 9.87 -26.60 -13.67
CA LYS A 307 11.23 -26.04 -13.75
C LYS A 307 11.32 -24.72 -14.54
N ASP A 308 10.25 -24.34 -15.26
CA ASP A 308 10.28 -23.22 -16.20
C ASP A 308 9.53 -21.97 -15.70
N ALA A 309 8.72 -22.08 -14.64
CA ALA A 309 7.94 -20.97 -14.11
C ALA A 309 8.79 -20.05 -13.21
N ILE A 310 9.19 -18.88 -13.74
CA ILE A 310 9.84 -17.81 -12.98
C ILE A 310 8.78 -16.86 -12.45
N TRP A 311 8.58 -16.87 -11.13
CA TRP A 311 7.65 -15.99 -10.43
C TRP A 311 8.23 -14.60 -10.21
N LYS A 312 7.44 -13.57 -10.51
CA LYS A 312 7.80 -12.15 -10.34
C LYS A 312 6.71 -11.42 -9.56
N PRO A 313 7.06 -10.64 -8.52
CA PRO A 313 6.14 -9.73 -7.87
C PRO A 313 5.92 -8.49 -8.76
N LEU A 314 4.68 -7.97 -8.83
CA LEU A 314 4.38 -6.76 -9.61
C LEU A 314 4.51 -5.46 -8.82
N SER A 315 4.10 -5.48 -7.56
CA SER A 315 4.14 -4.32 -6.64
C SER A 315 4.84 -4.76 -5.35
N SER A 316 6.17 -4.72 -5.37
CA SER A 316 6.97 -5.07 -4.19
C SER A 316 7.26 -3.84 -3.35
N ASN A 317 6.84 -3.86 -2.10
CA ASN A 317 7.31 -2.89 -1.10
C ASN A 317 8.81 -3.12 -0.81
N ASN A 318 9.45 -2.22 -0.05
CA ASN A 318 10.83 -2.36 0.45
C ASN A 318 11.11 -3.70 1.19
N PHE A 319 10.06 -4.46 1.51
CA PHE A 319 10.09 -5.73 2.22
C PHE A 319 9.91 -6.97 1.31
N LYS A 320 10.04 -6.86 -0.03
CA LYS A 320 9.92 -7.97 -1.00
C LYS A 320 8.57 -8.75 -0.98
N THR A 321 7.55 -8.20 -0.32
CA THR A 321 6.19 -8.74 -0.32
C THR A 321 5.36 -8.11 -1.42
N ALA A 322 4.43 -8.86 -2.01
CA ALA A 322 3.50 -8.37 -3.03
C ALA A 322 2.14 -9.07 -2.93
N GLN A 323 1.06 -8.36 -3.28
CA GLN A 323 -0.29 -8.95 -3.41
C GLN A 323 -0.47 -9.72 -4.72
N VAL A 324 0.23 -9.33 -5.78
CA VAL A 324 0.10 -9.93 -7.11
C VAL A 324 1.42 -10.50 -7.59
N TRP A 325 1.37 -11.76 -8.00
CA TRP A 325 2.50 -12.53 -8.50
C TRP A 325 2.20 -13.08 -9.88
N VAL A 326 3.17 -12.99 -10.78
CA VAL A 326 3.02 -13.41 -12.18
C VAL A 326 4.13 -14.38 -12.56
N ALA A 327 3.76 -15.47 -13.24
CA ALA A 327 4.68 -16.34 -13.95
C ALA A 327 4.29 -16.42 -15.43
N GLN A 328 5.24 -16.78 -16.29
CA GLN A 328 5.00 -17.04 -17.71
C GLN A 328 5.19 -18.53 -17.95
N LEU A 329 4.11 -19.23 -18.31
CA LEU A 329 4.12 -20.66 -18.59
C LEU A 329 4.42 -20.90 -20.06
N LYS A 330 5.51 -21.63 -20.34
CA LYS A 330 5.83 -22.07 -21.70
C LYS A 330 5.02 -23.32 -22.03
N LEU A 331 4.12 -23.23 -22.99
CA LEU A 331 3.38 -24.41 -23.42
C LEU A 331 4.25 -25.29 -24.33
N PRO A 332 4.16 -26.63 -24.23
CA PRO A 332 4.94 -27.52 -25.07
C PRO A 332 4.58 -27.33 -26.55
N LYS A 333 5.59 -27.31 -27.42
CA LYS A 333 5.42 -27.35 -28.87
C LYS A 333 4.98 -28.75 -29.28
N VAL A 334 3.69 -29.04 -29.22
CA VAL A 334 3.14 -30.34 -29.62
C VAL A 334 2.90 -30.36 -31.14
N GLU A 335 3.25 -31.47 -31.79
CA GLU A 335 3.03 -31.69 -33.22
C GLU A 335 1.53 -31.56 -33.57
N LEU A 336 1.26 -30.67 -34.54
CA LEU A 336 -0.05 -30.24 -34.98
C LEU A 336 -0.78 -31.38 -35.71
N ASP A 337 -1.93 -31.80 -35.20
CA ASP A 337 -3.09 -32.28 -35.99
C ASP A 337 -4.34 -32.63 -35.15
N SER A 338 -4.34 -32.40 -33.83
CA SER A 338 -5.53 -32.58 -32.98
C SER A 338 -5.82 -31.36 -32.09
N LEU A 339 -7.11 -31.02 -31.92
CA LEU A 339 -7.65 -30.08 -30.93
C LEU A 339 -7.43 -30.64 -29.51
N GLN A 340 -6.17 -30.77 -29.09
CA GLN A 340 -5.84 -31.37 -27.81
C GLN A 340 -6.06 -30.33 -26.70
N ALA A 341 -6.85 -30.72 -25.70
CA ALA A 341 -7.10 -29.96 -24.49
C ALA A 341 -6.14 -30.43 -23.38
N TYR A 342 -5.51 -29.49 -22.69
CA TYR A 342 -4.60 -29.74 -21.59
C TYR A 342 -5.18 -29.17 -20.30
N THR A 343 -5.53 -30.03 -19.35
CA THR A 343 -5.90 -29.59 -18.00
C THR A 343 -4.64 -29.38 -17.18
N ILE A 344 -4.51 -28.19 -16.60
CA ILE A 344 -3.41 -27.80 -15.71
C ILE A 344 -4.01 -27.57 -14.34
N GLU A 345 -3.54 -28.34 -13.37
CA GLU A 345 -3.85 -28.17 -11.95
C GLU A 345 -2.71 -27.39 -11.29
N VAL A 346 -3.06 -26.43 -10.44
CA VAL A 346 -2.16 -25.53 -9.73
C VAL A 346 -2.43 -25.64 -8.24
N THR A 347 -1.40 -26.02 -7.49
CA THR A 347 -1.44 -26.05 -6.02
C THR A 347 -0.56 -24.92 -5.48
N VAL A 348 -1.13 -24.07 -4.63
CA VAL A 348 -0.47 -22.92 -4.00
C VAL A 348 -0.35 -23.17 -2.49
N GLY A 349 0.85 -23.03 -1.93
CA GLY A 349 1.09 -23.07 -0.49
C GLY A 349 1.22 -24.47 0.13
N HIS A 350 1.53 -25.50 -0.67
CA HIS A 350 1.66 -26.90 -0.18
C HIS A 350 2.86 -27.13 0.76
N SER A 351 3.90 -26.31 0.66
CA SER A 351 5.03 -26.24 1.58
C SER A 351 4.92 -24.91 2.35
N GLN A 352 5.24 -24.88 3.65
CA GLN A 352 5.11 -23.70 4.55
C GLN A 352 6.06 -22.54 4.16
N GLY A 353 5.96 -22.01 2.94
CA GLY A 353 6.88 -21.02 2.38
C GLY A 353 6.24 -19.70 1.98
N ILE A 354 4.91 -19.65 1.77
CA ILE A 354 4.20 -18.40 1.47
C ILE A 354 3.72 -17.77 2.77
N ILE A 355 4.22 -16.58 3.09
CA ILE A 355 4.04 -15.95 4.41
C ILE A 355 3.61 -14.48 4.20
N SER A 356 2.66 -14.01 5.01
CA SER A 356 2.31 -12.58 5.07
C SER A 356 3.38 -11.76 5.78
N SER A 357 3.36 -10.43 5.62
CA SER A 357 4.19 -9.51 6.41
C SER A 357 4.02 -9.65 7.93
N SER A 358 2.89 -10.22 8.39
CA SER A 358 2.60 -10.47 9.80
C SER A 358 3.20 -11.78 10.35
N GLY A 359 3.69 -12.66 9.47
CA GLY A 359 4.29 -13.96 9.82
C GLY A 359 3.33 -15.15 9.73
N HIS A 360 2.09 -14.97 9.26
CA HIS A 360 1.14 -16.06 9.07
C HIS A 360 1.31 -16.74 7.72
N TYR A 361 1.25 -18.07 7.72
CA TYR A 361 1.32 -18.91 6.53
C TYR A 361 0.04 -18.82 5.69
N CYS A 362 0.20 -18.82 4.37
CA CYS A 362 -0.90 -18.90 3.41
C CYS A 362 -1.65 -20.23 3.56
N ARG A 363 -2.99 -20.18 3.47
CA ARG A 363 -3.77 -21.40 3.40
C ARG A 363 -3.51 -22.10 2.05
N PRO A 364 -3.27 -23.41 2.04
CA PRO A 364 -3.15 -24.16 0.80
C PRO A 364 -4.41 -23.97 -0.07
N SER A 365 -4.23 -23.75 -1.36
CA SER A 365 -5.32 -23.55 -2.31
C SER A 365 -5.02 -24.31 -3.60
N GLU A 366 -6.05 -24.89 -4.20
CA GLU A 366 -5.93 -25.67 -5.45
C GLU A 366 -6.92 -25.18 -6.48
N PHE A 367 -6.46 -25.05 -7.73
CA PHE A 367 -7.34 -24.76 -8.84
C PHE A 367 -6.87 -25.38 -10.14
N ALA A 368 -7.80 -25.56 -11.09
CA ALA A 368 -7.49 -26.15 -12.38
C ALA A 368 -8.10 -25.32 -13.51
N PHE A 369 -7.45 -25.32 -14.66
CA PHE A 369 -7.97 -24.73 -15.90
C PHE A 369 -7.55 -25.57 -17.10
N THR A 370 -8.31 -25.47 -18.18
CA THR A 370 -8.07 -26.19 -19.44
C THR A 370 -7.53 -25.23 -20.49
N VAL A 371 -6.55 -25.69 -21.26
CA VAL A 371 -5.96 -24.95 -22.38
C VAL A 371 -6.11 -25.76 -23.66
N ARG A 372 -6.76 -25.20 -24.68
CA ARG A 372 -6.91 -25.77 -26.03
C ARG A 372 -6.01 -25.00 -26.99
N VAL A 373 -5.18 -25.71 -27.76
CA VAL A 373 -4.34 -25.08 -28.79
C VAL A 373 -4.98 -25.31 -30.15
N GLN A 374 -5.28 -24.22 -30.87
CA GLN A 374 -5.82 -24.26 -32.23
C GLN A 374 -4.81 -23.66 -33.20
N HIS A 375 -4.36 -24.45 -34.18
CA HIS A 375 -3.54 -23.95 -35.28
C HIS A 375 -4.37 -23.96 -36.56
N LEU A 376 -4.61 -22.79 -37.13
CA LEU A 376 -5.21 -22.66 -38.46
C LEU A 376 -4.10 -22.60 -39.51
N LYS A 377 -4.30 -23.29 -40.64
CA LYS A 377 -3.44 -23.17 -41.81
C LYS A 377 -3.76 -21.83 -42.48
N THR A 378 -2.89 -20.84 -42.36
CA THR A 378 -3.02 -19.57 -43.08
C THR A 378 -2.58 -19.76 -44.53
N LYS A 379 -3.48 -19.47 -45.48
CA LYS A 379 -3.07 -18.96 -46.81
C LYS A 379 -2.56 -17.54 -46.58
N GLN A 380 -1.35 -17.24 -47.07
CA GLN A 380 -0.80 -15.89 -47.06
C GLN A 380 -1.75 -14.93 -47.80
N ALA A 381 -2.42 -14.06 -47.05
CA ALA A 381 -2.90 -12.80 -47.58
C ALA A 381 -1.88 -11.74 -47.16
N GLU A 382 -0.99 -11.40 -48.09
CA GLU A 382 -0.22 -10.16 -48.01
C GLU A 382 -1.21 -8.99 -48.04
N GLY A 383 -1.16 -8.11 -47.03
CA GLY A 383 -1.90 -6.86 -47.02
C GLY A 383 -3.21 -6.84 -46.22
N SER A 384 -3.15 -6.99 -44.89
CA SER A 384 -4.06 -6.25 -44.01
C SER A 384 -3.25 -5.60 -42.90
N GLY A 385 -3.22 -4.27 -42.87
CA GLY A 385 -2.60 -3.51 -41.79
C GLY A 385 -3.32 -3.77 -40.46
N LEU A 386 -2.61 -3.65 -39.32
CA LEU A 386 -3.30 -3.52 -38.04
C LEU A 386 -4.18 -2.27 -38.11
N GLU A 387 -5.49 -2.48 -38.04
CA GLU A 387 -6.48 -1.40 -38.11
C GLU A 387 -6.48 -0.58 -36.83
N LYS A 388 -6.69 0.73 -36.98
CA LYS A 388 -6.79 1.69 -35.89
C LYS A 388 -8.02 1.39 -35.03
N ILE A 389 -7.88 1.48 -33.71
CA ILE A 389 -8.99 1.32 -32.77
C ILE A 389 -9.66 2.68 -32.57
N SER A 390 -10.98 2.73 -32.74
CA SER A 390 -11.80 3.91 -32.50
C SER A 390 -12.63 3.75 -31.23
N TRP A 391 -12.52 4.69 -30.30
CA TRP A 391 -13.27 4.68 -29.05
C TRP A 391 -14.67 5.31 -29.16
N GLY A 392 -15.14 5.60 -30.38
CA GLY A 392 -16.49 6.09 -30.62
C GLY A 392 -17.56 5.06 -30.24
N ASP A 393 -18.64 5.53 -29.61
CA ASP A 393 -19.72 4.70 -29.08
C ASP A 393 -20.39 3.83 -30.16
N GLU A 394 -20.34 4.25 -31.42
CA GLU A 394 -20.86 3.50 -32.56
C GLU A 394 -20.18 2.14 -32.78
N ASN A 395 -18.95 1.97 -32.28
CA ASN A 395 -18.18 0.73 -32.42
C ASN A 395 -18.40 -0.24 -31.25
N PHE A 396 -19.21 0.11 -30.26
CA PHE A 396 -19.47 -0.73 -29.10
C PHE A 396 -20.93 -1.16 -29.05
N HIS A 397 -21.15 -2.47 -29.03
CA HIS A 397 -22.48 -3.05 -28.92
C HIS A 397 -22.63 -3.81 -27.61
N ILE A 398 -23.84 -3.78 -27.04
CA ILE A 398 -24.16 -4.54 -25.83
C ILE A 398 -23.82 -6.00 -26.06
N TYR A 399 -23.09 -6.59 -25.12
CA TYR A 399 -22.77 -8.00 -25.15
C TYR A 399 -23.99 -8.82 -24.69
N GLU A 400 -24.64 -9.54 -25.60
CA GLU A 400 -25.65 -10.55 -25.24
C GLU A 400 -24.96 -11.89 -24.94
N PHE A 401 -25.16 -12.42 -23.73
CA PHE A 401 -24.54 -13.66 -23.26
C PHE A 401 -25.26 -14.92 -23.75
N ASP A 402 -24.50 -15.91 -24.20
CA ASP A 402 -24.99 -17.28 -24.34
C ASP A 402 -24.90 -18.01 -22.98
N SER A 403 -25.88 -18.87 -22.71
CA SER A 403 -26.05 -19.63 -21.45
C SER A 403 -24.86 -20.54 -21.04
N LEU A 404 -23.85 -20.70 -21.89
CA LEU A 404 -22.66 -21.54 -21.69
C LEU A 404 -21.45 -20.82 -21.07
N GLU A 405 -21.46 -19.49 -20.93
CA GLU A 405 -20.30 -18.71 -20.48
C GLU A 405 -20.29 -18.47 -18.95
N SER A 406 -20.33 -19.54 -18.16
CA SER A 406 -20.57 -19.49 -16.71
C SER A 406 -19.36 -19.11 -15.83
N ASN A 407 -18.13 -19.08 -16.35
CA ASN A 407 -16.92 -19.20 -15.51
C ASN A 407 -16.04 -17.93 -15.41
N LEU A 408 -16.53 -16.76 -15.83
CA LEU A 408 -15.74 -15.52 -15.90
C LEU A 408 -15.42 -14.87 -14.55
N VAL A 409 -16.30 -15.14 -13.58
CA VAL A 409 -16.29 -14.52 -12.26
C VAL A 409 -16.58 -15.63 -11.26
N ILE A 410 -15.72 -16.65 -11.21
CA ILE A 410 -15.73 -17.59 -10.09
C ILE A 410 -14.53 -17.24 -9.23
N PRO A 411 -14.73 -16.51 -8.11
CA PRO A 411 -13.70 -16.37 -7.10
C PRO A 411 -13.21 -17.76 -6.69
N LEU A 412 -11.91 -17.91 -6.46
CA LEU A 412 -11.36 -19.19 -5.99
C LEU A 412 -11.97 -19.62 -4.64
N ASN A 413 -12.49 -18.66 -3.89
CA ASN A 413 -13.20 -18.85 -2.63
C ASN A 413 -14.71 -19.15 -2.80
N HIS A 414 -15.16 -19.62 -3.98
CA HIS A 414 -16.51 -20.16 -4.13
C HIS A 414 -16.70 -21.31 -3.12
N PRO A 415 -17.84 -21.39 -2.41
CA PRO A 415 -18.08 -22.38 -1.35
C PRO A 415 -17.99 -23.85 -1.80
N SER A 416 -17.78 -24.12 -3.09
CA SER A 416 -17.46 -25.45 -3.62
C SER A 416 -16.01 -25.89 -3.41
N ILE A 417 -15.08 -25.00 -3.00
CA ILE A 417 -13.64 -25.29 -2.87
C ILE A 417 -13.15 -25.24 -1.39
N GLN A 418 -14.00 -24.91 -0.41
CA GLN A 418 -13.65 -25.11 1.01
C GLN A 418 -14.76 -25.79 1.81
N ASN A 419 -14.35 -26.88 2.48
CA ASN A 419 -15.08 -27.70 3.43
C ASN A 419 -15.76 -26.88 4.56
N GLU A 420 -17.03 -27.19 4.81
CA GLU A 420 -17.79 -27.36 6.08
C GLU A 420 -17.40 -26.70 7.42
N HIS A 421 -16.54 -25.70 7.47
CA HIS A 421 -16.27 -24.96 8.71
C HIS A 421 -16.44 -23.46 8.53
N GLU A 422 -17.69 -23.00 8.49
CA GLU A 422 -18.02 -21.69 9.05
C GLU A 422 -17.50 -21.69 10.50
N SER A 423 -16.36 -21.04 10.73
CA SER A 423 -15.80 -20.95 12.08
C SER A 423 -16.71 -20.09 12.96
N ALA A 424 -16.77 -20.41 14.25
CA ALA A 424 -17.49 -19.61 15.25
C ALA A 424 -17.09 -18.12 15.21
N ASP A 425 -15.84 -17.83 14.81
CA ASP A 425 -15.30 -16.47 14.63
C ASP A 425 -16.06 -15.65 13.58
N SER A 426 -16.48 -16.27 12.47
CA SER A 426 -17.22 -15.58 11.40
C SER A 426 -18.62 -15.13 11.88
N SER A 427 -19.24 -15.93 12.76
CA SER A 427 -20.52 -15.59 13.37
C SER A 427 -20.40 -14.45 14.39
N TRP A 428 -19.31 -14.38 15.17
CA TRP A 428 -19.09 -13.29 16.12
C TRP A 428 -18.78 -11.97 15.41
N GLN A 429 -17.88 -11.99 14.42
CA GLN A 429 -17.49 -10.80 13.65
C GLN A 429 -18.71 -10.13 13.00
N ALA A 430 -19.59 -10.92 12.39
CA ALA A 430 -20.83 -10.40 11.79
C ALA A 430 -21.73 -9.74 12.85
N LYS A 431 -21.90 -10.39 14.01
CA LYS A 431 -22.76 -9.91 15.09
C LYS A 431 -22.26 -8.60 15.71
N ILE A 432 -20.97 -8.50 16.06
CA ILE A 432 -20.42 -7.29 16.67
C ILE A 432 -20.49 -6.10 15.71
N ILE A 433 -20.25 -6.34 14.40
CA ILE A 433 -20.39 -5.27 13.40
C ILE A 433 -21.84 -4.84 13.26
N ASP A 434 -22.81 -5.77 13.26
CA ASP A 434 -24.23 -5.43 13.21
C ASP A 434 -24.66 -4.60 14.43
N GLU A 435 -24.17 -4.94 15.63
CA GLU A 435 -24.38 -4.15 16.85
C GLU A 435 -23.81 -2.73 16.73
N GLU A 436 -22.56 -2.60 16.26
CA GLU A 436 -21.92 -1.30 16.05
C GLU A 436 -22.64 -0.47 14.97
N VAL A 437 -23.08 -1.08 13.86
CA VAL A 437 -23.88 -0.40 12.83
C VAL A 437 -25.13 0.20 13.44
N ASN A 438 -25.84 -0.53 14.30
CA ASN A 438 -27.05 -0.03 14.95
C ASN A 438 -26.73 1.15 15.88
N ASN A 439 -25.67 1.04 16.70
CA ASN A 439 -25.25 2.12 17.60
C ASN A 439 -24.88 3.41 16.81
N PHE A 440 -24.13 3.29 15.71
CA PHE A 440 -23.69 4.47 14.96
C PHE A 440 -24.75 5.05 14.02
N ARG A 441 -25.82 4.31 13.71
CA ARG A 441 -27.00 4.87 13.04
C ARG A 441 -27.73 5.89 13.90
N GLU A 442 -27.63 5.79 15.22
CA GLU A 442 -28.19 6.78 16.15
C GLU A 442 -27.33 8.05 16.23
N LEU A 443 -26.08 8.00 15.77
CA LEU A 443 -25.06 9.06 15.92
C LEU A 443 -24.72 9.74 14.57
N LEU A 444 -25.74 10.00 13.75
CA LEU A 444 -25.60 10.53 12.38
C LEU A 444 -25.23 12.02 12.30
N ASP A 445 -25.26 12.75 13.41
CA ASP A 445 -25.08 14.20 13.40
C ASP A 445 -23.61 14.64 13.25
N CYS A 446 -22.65 13.77 13.59
CA CYS A 446 -21.22 14.07 13.47
C CYS A 446 -20.57 13.45 12.22
N LYS A 447 -19.61 14.18 11.63
CA LYS A 447 -18.92 13.74 10.40
C LYS A 447 -18.13 12.45 10.59
N ILE A 448 -17.53 12.25 11.77
CA ILE A 448 -16.72 11.05 12.04
C ILE A 448 -17.63 9.84 12.25
N GLY A 449 -18.79 10.02 12.88
CA GLY A 449 -19.85 9.01 13.00
C GLY A 449 -20.31 8.50 11.63
N LYS A 450 -20.64 9.40 10.69
CA LYS A 450 -21.00 9.03 9.30
C LYS A 450 -19.89 8.23 8.59
N LEU A 451 -18.64 8.64 8.76
CA LEU A 451 -17.50 7.93 8.16
C LEU A 451 -17.29 6.55 8.80
N THR A 452 -17.47 6.44 10.12
CA THR A 452 -17.40 5.18 10.85
C THR A 452 -18.52 4.24 10.43
N LEU A 453 -19.75 4.73 10.29
CA LEU A 453 -20.89 3.97 9.77
C LEU A 453 -20.62 3.45 8.35
N ALA A 454 -20.12 4.31 7.45
CA ALA A 454 -19.76 3.90 6.09
C ALA A 454 -18.72 2.75 6.09
N ARG A 455 -17.73 2.80 6.99
CA ARG A 455 -16.72 1.73 7.15
C ARG A 455 -17.31 0.44 7.72
N LEU A 456 -18.16 0.54 8.73
CA LEU A 456 -18.84 -0.61 9.34
C LEU A 456 -19.73 -1.34 8.33
N LEU A 457 -20.51 -0.60 7.55
CA LEU A 457 -21.34 -1.16 6.47
C LEU A 457 -20.48 -1.83 5.38
N THR A 458 -19.35 -1.21 5.00
CA THR A 458 -18.41 -1.78 4.02
C THR A 458 -17.76 -3.06 4.56
N ALA A 459 -17.39 -3.07 5.83
CA ALA A 459 -16.85 -4.23 6.54
C ALA A 459 -17.89 -5.36 6.62
N ARG A 460 -19.16 -5.03 6.91
CA ARG A 460 -20.25 -5.99 6.93
C ARG A 460 -20.45 -6.65 5.57
N ASP A 461 -20.47 -5.86 4.50
CA ASP A 461 -20.53 -6.35 3.11
C ASP A 461 -19.30 -7.21 2.73
N ALA A 462 -18.15 -7.05 3.39
CA ALA A 462 -16.98 -7.90 3.16
C ALA A 462 -17.05 -9.23 3.93
N LEU A 463 -17.74 -9.27 5.07
CA LEU A 463 -18.01 -10.50 5.82
C LEU A 463 -19.18 -11.31 5.24
N MET A 464 -20.13 -10.65 4.60
CA MET A 464 -21.19 -11.33 3.85
C MET A 464 -20.60 -11.96 2.58
N SER A 465 -21.10 -13.13 2.20
CA SER A 465 -20.69 -13.87 0.98
C SER A 465 -20.43 -12.95 -0.22
N LEU A 466 -19.39 -13.28 -1.01
CA LEU A 466 -18.77 -12.49 -2.09
C LEU A 466 -19.70 -11.78 -3.11
N ASP A 467 -20.97 -12.21 -3.21
CA ASP A 467 -21.89 -11.83 -4.29
C ASP A 467 -22.99 -10.83 -3.90
N LYS A 468 -23.00 -10.30 -2.67
CA LYS A 468 -24.05 -9.36 -2.22
C LYS A 468 -23.49 -8.13 -1.55
N SER A 469 -23.42 -7.02 -2.29
CA SER A 469 -23.19 -5.71 -1.70
C SER A 469 -24.53 -5.05 -1.34
N VAL A 470 -25.05 -5.38 -0.17
CA VAL A 470 -26.37 -4.94 0.31
C VAL A 470 -26.34 -3.45 0.69
N HIS A 471 -25.23 -3.00 1.28
CA HIS A 471 -25.14 -1.66 1.87
C HIS A 471 -24.46 -0.61 0.98
N SER A 472 -23.99 -0.99 -0.22
CA SER A 472 -23.28 -0.08 -1.15
C SER A 472 -24.00 1.26 -1.35
N ASP A 473 -25.32 1.25 -1.57
CA ASP A 473 -26.06 2.48 -1.83
C ASP A 473 -26.11 3.43 -0.61
N GLU A 474 -26.16 2.86 0.60
CA GLU A 474 -26.09 3.65 1.82
C GLU A 474 -24.69 4.25 2.00
N VAL A 475 -23.65 3.46 1.79
CA VAL A 475 -22.25 3.90 1.88
C VAL A 475 -21.94 5.01 0.86
N LEU A 476 -22.38 4.87 -0.39
CA LEU A 476 -22.18 5.89 -1.43
C LEU A 476 -22.88 7.21 -1.09
N ARG A 477 -24.09 7.15 -0.51
CA ARG A 477 -24.79 8.34 0.01
C ARG A 477 -24.02 9.00 1.15
N LEU A 478 -23.58 8.23 2.15
CA LEU A 478 -22.82 8.75 3.29
C LEU A 478 -21.53 9.44 2.83
N LEU A 479 -20.77 8.83 1.91
CA LEU A 479 -19.55 9.42 1.36
C LEU A 479 -19.83 10.70 0.56
N SER A 480 -20.92 10.74 -0.20
CA SER A 480 -21.36 11.94 -0.93
C SER A 480 -21.74 13.09 0.01
N GLU A 481 -22.35 12.80 1.15
CA GLU A 481 -22.63 13.79 2.19
C GLU A 481 -21.35 14.27 2.88
N LEU A 482 -20.42 13.37 3.18
CA LEU A 482 -19.12 13.70 3.79
C LEU A 482 -18.30 14.65 2.93
N MET A 483 -18.32 14.49 1.60
CA MET A 483 -17.70 15.44 0.69
C MET A 483 -18.21 16.88 0.83
N LYS A 484 -19.49 17.06 1.23
CA LYS A 484 -20.10 18.37 1.47
C LYS A 484 -19.81 18.89 2.87
N LEU A 485 -19.83 18.00 3.87
CA LEU A 485 -19.62 18.34 5.28
C LEU A 485 -18.15 18.64 5.63
N ASP A 486 -17.21 18.02 4.91
CA ASP A 486 -15.78 18.16 5.16
C ASP A 486 -15.00 18.38 3.84
N PRO A 487 -15.16 19.56 3.19
CA PRO A 487 -14.56 19.86 1.90
C PRO A 487 -13.03 19.67 1.81
N PRO A 488 -12.23 19.96 2.87
CA PRO A 488 -10.78 19.71 2.85
C PRO A 488 -10.41 18.23 2.60
N HIS A 489 -11.27 17.29 2.99
CA HIS A 489 -11.06 15.85 2.80
C HIS A 489 -11.93 15.24 1.69
N SER A 490 -12.63 16.07 0.90
CA SER A 490 -13.51 15.64 -0.21
C SER A 490 -12.85 14.63 -1.15
N ARG A 491 -11.54 14.78 -1.41
CA ARG A 491 -10.77 13.85 -2.25
C ARG A 491 -10.70 12.45 -1.65
N PHE A 492 -10.41 12.34 -0.35
CA PHE A 492 -10.37 11.06 0.34
C PHE A 492 -11.74 10.36 0.25
N TYR A 493 -12.84 11.07 0.53
CA TYR A 493 -14.18 10.49 0.41
C TYR A 493 -14.53 10.10 -1.03
N LYS A 494 -14.06 10.85 -2.03
CA LYS A 494 -14.27 10.54 -3.44
C LYS A 494 -13.53 9.27 -3.88
N ASP A 495 -12.31 9.06 -3.35
CA ASP A 495 -11.55 7.83 -3.60
C ASP A 495 -12.26 6.62 -2.99
N GLU A 496 -12.67 6.71 -1.72
CA GLU A 496 -13.45 5.65 -1.06
C GLU A 496 -14.78 5.39 -1.80
N HIS A 497 -15.46 6.45 -2.26
CA HIS A 497 -16.69 6.33 -3.04
C HIS A 497 -16.47 5.58 -4.34
N SER A 498 -15.36 5.85 -5.03
CA SER A 498 -15.01 5.16 -6.29
C SER A 498 -14.75 3.68 -6.06
N LEU A 499 -14.06 3.32 -4.96
CA LEU A 499 -13.80 1.93 -4.58
C LEU A 499 -15.09 1.16 -4.25
N VAL A 500 -16.01 1.77 -3.49
CA VAL A 500 -17.31 1.17 -3.17
C VAL A 500 -18.16 1.01 -4.43
N LEU A 501 -18.15 2.01 -5.33
CA LEU A 501 -18.86 1.92 -6.60
C LEU A 501 -18.35 0.77 -7.47
N LEU A 502 -17.03 0.59 -7.57
CA LEU A 502 -16.45 -0.52 -8.32
C LEU A 502 -16.72 -1.87 -7.66
N LYS A 503 -16.71 -1.95 -6.32
CA LYS A 503 -17.15 -3.15 -5.60
C LYS A 503 -18.61 -3.47 -5.89
N LYS A 504 -19.49 -2.46 -6.00
CA LYS A 504 -20.88 -2.62 -6.43
C LYS A 504 -20.98 -3.13 -7.87
N VAL A 505 -20.27 -2.49 -8.80
CA VAL A 505 -20.25 -2.88 -10.22
C VAL A 505 -19.80 -4.32 -10.40
N THR A 506 -18.79 -4.75 -9.64
CA THR A 506 -18.22 -6.10 -9.67
C THR A 506 -18.85 -7.06 -8.65
N SER A 507 -19.94 -6.67 -7.99
CA SER A 507 -20.56 -7.47 -6.91
C SER A 507 -21.25 -8.72 -7.42
N SER A 508 -21.85 -8.65 -8.61
CA SER A 508 -22.56 -9.76 -9.25
C SER A 508 -22.16 -9.83 -10.72
N ARG A 509 -22.35 -11.02 -11.30
CA ARG A 509 -22.15 -11.23 -12.72
C ARG A 509 -23.01 -10.27 -13.53
N GLU A 510 -24.31 -10.21 -13.25
CA GLU A 510 -25.27 -9.41 -14.00
C GLU A 510 -24.89 -7.93 -14.01
N SER A 511 -24.46 -7.42 -12.85
CA SER A 511 -23.97 -6.03 -12.72
C SER A 511 -22.69 -5.81 -13.51
N LEU A 512 -21.72 -6.72 -13.47
CA LEU A 512 -20.48 -6.56 -14.22
C LEU A 512 -20.74 -6.58 -15.73
N LEU A 513 -21.61 -7.49 -16.17
CA LEU A 513 -21.95 -7.68 -17.57
C LEU A 513 -22.65 -6.48 -18.20
N SER A 514 -23.40 -5.68 -17.44
CA SER A 514 -23.99 -4.44 -17.97
C SER A 514 -22.95 -3.41 -18.43
N TYR A 515 -21.68 -3.57 -18.03
CA TYR A 515 -20.55 -2.75 -18.45
C TYR A 515 -19.67 -3.42 -19.51
N CYS A 516 -20.02 -4.62 -19.99
CA CYS A 516 -19.27 -5.35 -21.01
C CYS A 516 -19.86 -5.11 -22.40
N PHE A 517 -19.01 -4.68 -23.34
CA PHE A 517 -19.40 -4.38 -24.72
C PHE A 517 -18.54 -5.15 -25.71
N ARG A 518 -19.16 -5.66 -26.78
CA ARG A 518 -18.43 -6.17 -27.96
C ARG A 518 -17.95 -4.98 -28.78
N TYR A 519 -16.64 -4.87 -28.99
CA TYR A 519 -16.07 -3.94 -29.94
C TYR A 519 -16.23 -4.49 -31.37
N ARG A 520 -16.90 -3.75 -32.25
CA ARG A 520 -17.09 -4.11 -33.65
C ARG A 520 -16.60 -2.96 -34.52
N ASN A 521 -15.60 -3.24 -35.35
CA ASN A 521 -15.21 -2.32 -36.41
C ASN A 521 -16.08 -2.57 -37.65
N LEU A 522 -16.79 -1.56 -38.15
CA LEU A 522 -17.63 -1.67 -39.37
C LEU A 522 -16.82 -2.07 -40.63
N ALA A 523 -15.50 -1.94 -40.62
CA ALA A 523 -14.62 -2.27 -41.74
C ALA A 523 -14.15 -3.74 -41.80
N SER A 524 -14.28 -4.52 -40.72
CA SER A 524 -13.72 -5.88 -40.63
C SER A 524 -14.81 -6.96 -40.66
N SER A 525 -14.75 -7.85 -41.65
CA SER A 525 -15.62 -9.01 -41.78
C SER A 525 -15.10 -10.27 -41.07
N THR A 526 -13.93 -10.23 -40.42
CA THR A 526 -13.18 -11.45 -40.07
C THR A 526 -12.37 -11.35 -38.76
N SER A 527 -12.93 -10.89 -37.65
CA SER A 527 -12.21 -10.90 -36.36
C SER A 527 -13.12 -11.26 -35.20
N VAL A 528 -12.59 -12.01 -34.24
CA VAL A 528 -13.22 -12.18 -32.92
C VAL A 528 -13.24 -10.79 -32.27
N ASN A 529 -14.44 -10.24 -32.12
CA ASN A 529 -14.65 -8.92 -31.53
C ASN A 529 -14.23 -8.94 -30.06
N PRO A 530 -13.21 -8.18 -29.63
CA PRO A 530 -12.77 -8.16 -28.24
C PRO A 530 -13.86 -7.57 -27.36
N ILE A 531 -13.89 -8.01 -26.10
CA ILE A 531 -14.80 -7.47 -25.09
C ILE A 531 -14.10 -6.32 -24.39
N CYS A 532 -14.78 -5.18 -24.42
CA CYS A 532 -14.39 -3.98 -23.72
C CYS A 532 -15.19 -3.87 -22.42
N LEU A 533 -14.49 -3.74 -21.30
CA LEU A 533 -15.09 -3.30 -20.05
C LEU A 533 -15.14 -1.76 -20.05
N ARG A 534 -16.35 -1.20 -20.10
CA ARG A 534 -16.56 0.25 -20.20
C ARG A 534 -16.98 0.82 -18.84
N LEU A 535 -16.05 1.50 -18.18
CA LEU A 535 -16.21 2.19 -16.90
C LEU A 535 -16.08 3.71 -17.06
N ASN A 536 -16.42 4.22 -18.24
CA ASN A 536 -16.32 5.63 -18.59
C ASN A 536 -17.47 6.46 -17.97
N GLY A 537 -17.21 7.73 -17.65
CA GLY A 537 -18.26 8.64 -17.17
C GLY A 537 -18.82 8.35 -15.77
N LEU A 538 -18.19 7.46 -15.00
CA LEU A 538 -18.63 7.05 -13.66
C LEU A 538 -18.15 8.01 -12.56
N SER A 539 -17.46 9.09 -12.93
CA SER A 539 -16.85 10.04 -12.00
C SER A 539 -15.88 9.37 -11.01
N LEU A 540 -15.09 8.38 -11.46
CA LEU A 540 -14.12 7.67 -10.63
C LEU A 540 -12.88 8.53 -10.38
N SER A 541 -12.41 8.64 -9.14
CA SER A 541 -11.10 9.23 -8.81
C SER A 541 -10.03 8.18 -8.53
N ARG A 542 -10.44 6.94 -8.25
CA ARG A 542 -9.58 5.78 -8.00
C ARG A 542 -10.20 4.50 -8.57
N VAL A 543 -9.36 3.58 -9.03
CA VAL A 543 -9.76 2.25 -9.51
C VAL A 543 -9.46 1.18 -8.44
N GLY A 544 -10.26 0.11 -8.40
CA GLY A 544 -10.14 -1.01 -7.46
C GLY A 544 -10.83 -2.28 -8.00
N SER A 545 -11.02 -3.26 -7.11
CA SER A 545 -11.61 -4.57 -7.45
C SER A 545 -10.83 -5.38 -8.50
N PHE A 546 -9.50 -5.23 -8.53
CA PHE A 546 -8.62 -5.85 -9.51
C PHE A 546 -8.65 -7.38 -9.45
N GLU A 547 -8.90 -7.95 -8.27
CA GLU A 547 -9.09 -9.38 -8.06
C GLU A 547 -10.18 -9.96 -8.95
N LYS A 548 -11.19 -9.18 -9.34
CA LYS A 548 -12.30 -9.59 -10.22
C LYS A 548 -12.09 -9.23 -11.69
N LEU A 549 -11.03 -8.50 -12.02
CA LEU A 549 -10.82 -7.88 -13.34
C LEU A 549 -9.56 -8.40 -14.07
N LEU A 550 -8.92 -9.45 -13.56
CA LEU A 550 -7.67 -10.00 -14.13
C LEU A 550 -7.79 -10.47 -15.59
N TRP A 551 -9.01 -10.79 -16.05
CA TRP A 551 -9.31 -11.29 -17.39
C TRP A 551 -9.41 -10.21 -18.47
N VAL A 552 -9.51 -8.94 -18.09
CA VAL A 552 -9.84 -7.82 -18.99
C VAL A 552 -8.68 -7.52 -19.95
N GLN A 553 -8.98 -7.47 -21.25
CA GLN A 553 -8.02 -7.12 -22.31
C GLN A 553 -8.20 -5.69 -22.84
N MET A 554 -9.43 -5.17 -22.84
CA MET A 554 -9.80 -3.85 -23.32
C MET A 554 -10.60 -3.12 -22.24
N LEU A 555 -10.13 -1.94 -21.83
CA LEU A 555 -10.68 -1.16 -20.73
C LEU A 555 -10.87 0.30 -21.15
N ASP A 556 -12.09 0.80 -21.00
CA ASP A 556 -12.43 2.21 -21.18
C ASP A 556 -12.69 2.86 -19.82
N LEU A 557 -11.76 3.71 -19.39
CA LEU A 557 -11.82 4.53 -18.17
C LEU A 557 -11.94 6.02 -18.50
N SER A 558 -12.34 6.37 -19.73
CA SER A 558 -12.43 7.75 -20.17
C SER A 558 -13.48 8.57 -19.40
N GLN A 559 -13.35 9.90 -19.41
CA GLN A 559 -14.34 10.81 -18.80
C GLN A 559 -14.54 10.55 -17.29
N ASN A 560 -13.44 10.33 -16.57
CA ASN A 560 -13.41 10.16 -15.11
C ASN A 560 -12.53 11.26 -14.47
N GLU A 561 -12.18 11.09 -13.20
CA GLU A 561 -11.38 12.04 -12.42
C GLU A 561 -10.07 11.42 -11.92
N LEU A 562 -9.56 10.40 -12.61
CA LEU A 562 -8.38 9.63 -12.19
C LEU A 562 -7.13 10.50 -12.19
N ARG A 563 -6.34 10.37 -11.13
CA ARG A 563 -5.03 11.03 -10.98
C ARG A 563 -3.85 10.06 -10.95
N SER A 564 -4.14 8.78 -10.81
CA SER A 564 -3.20 7.66 -10.81
C SER A 564 -3.92 6.45 -11.34
N ILE A 565 -3.17 5.54 -11.94
CA ILE A 565 -3.65 4.22 -12.37
C ILE A 565 -3.07 3.06 -11.56
N GLU A 566 -2.58 3.37 -10.34
CA GLU A 566 -2.07 2.37 -9.39
C GLU A 566 -3.03 1.19 -9.22
N GLY A 567 -2.48 -0.02 -9.28
CA GLY A 567 -3.22 -1.28 -9.24
C GLY A 567 -3.54 -1.87 -10.60
N LEU A 568 -3.58 -1.07 -11.68
CA LEU A 568 -3.77 -1.60 -13.05
C LEU A 568 -2.67 -2.59 -13.45
N GLU A 569 -1.48 -2.54 -12.84
CA GLU A 569 -0.43 -3.51 -13.07
C GLU A 569 -0.91 -4.95 -12.83
N ALA A 570 -1.92 -5.20 -12.00
CA ALA A 570 -2.48 -6.55 -11.81
C ALA A 570 -3.10 -7.14 -13.10
N MET A 571 -3.57 -6.30 -14.02
CA MET A 571 -4.30 -6.67 -15.22
C MET A 571 -3.35 -7.00 -16.38
N GLN A 572 -2.56 -8.07 -16.27
CA GLN A 572 -1.47 -8.40 -17.21
C GLN A 572 -1.91 -8.72 -18.65
N LEU A 573 -3.21 -8.93 -18.86
CA LEU A 573 -3.81 -9.15 -20.18
C LEU A 573 -4.21 -7.85 -20.88
N LEU A 574 -4.17 -6.72 -20.17
CA LEU A 574 -4.60 -5.44 -20.69
C LEU A 574 -3.73 -5.06 -21.90
N SER A 575 -4.41 -4.87 -23.03
CA SER A 575 -3.80 -4.53 -24.32
C SER A 575 -4.31 -3.22 -24.89
N HIS A 576 -5.54 -2.84 -24.54
CA HIS A 576 -6.20 -1.62 -25.01
C HIS A 576 -6.72 -0.85 -23.79
N LEU A 577 -6.27 0.39 -23.62
CA LEU A 577 -6.64 1.22 -22.48
C LEU A 577 -7.00 2.64 -22.94
N ASN A 578 -8.20 3.08 -22.60
CA ASN A 578 -8.62 4.47 -22.75
C ASN A 578 -8.65 5.17 -21.39
N LEU A 579 -7.81 6.20 -21.21
CA LEU A 579 -7.73 7.07 -20.05
C LEU A 579 -8.04 8.54 -20.43
N SER A 580 -8.60 8.78 -21.61
CA SER A 580 -8.87 10.14 -22.07
C SER A 580 -9.80 10.90 -21.13
N LYS A 581 -9.64 12.24 -21.06
CA LYS A 581 -10.50 13.11 -20.24
C LYS A 581 -10.49 12.71 -18.76
N ASN A 582 -9.30 12.55 -18.18
CA ASN A 582 -9.05 12.34 -16.75
C ASN A 582 -8.21 13.50 -16.17
N LYS A 583 -7.66 13.33 -14.96
CA LYS A 583 -6.87 14.34 -14.22
C LYS A 583 -5.43 13.88 -13.99
N LEU A 584 -4.85 13.12 -14.92
CA LEU A 584 -3.49 12.60 -14.81
C LEU A 584 -2.49 13.75 -15.02
N GLY A 585 -1.79 14.16 -13.96
CA GLY A 585 -0.93 15.36 -13.98
C GLY A 585 0.55 15.09 -14.31
N SER A 586 1.02 13.85 -14.13
CA SER A 586 2.44 13.49 -14.26
C SER A 586 2.62 12.11 -14.86
N PHE A 587 3.82 11.81 -15.34
CA PHE A 587 4.17 10.45 -15.77
C PHE A 587 4.26 9.48 -14.60
N THR A 588 4.58 9.94 -13.38
CA THR A 588 4.60 9.04 -12.21
C THR A 588 3.24 8.42 -11.90
N ALA A 589 2.14 9.10 -12.25
CA ALA A 589 0.79 8.56 -12.19
C ALA A 589 0.57 7.35 -13.13
N LEU A 590 1.42 7.19 -14.16
CA LEU A 590 1.38 6.14 -15.18
C LEU A 590 2.42 5.03 -14.95
N GLU A 591 3.11 5.03 -13.81
CA GLU A 591 4.14 4.04 -13.49
C GLU A 591 3.71 2.58 -13.69
N PRO A 592 2.48 2.16 -13.31
CA PRO A 592 1.98 0.81 -13.53
C PRO A 592 2.09 0.29 -14.96
N LEU A 593 2.05 1.17 -15.97
CA LEU A 593 2.19 0.78 -17.38
C LEU A 593 3.50 0.02 -17.63
N ARG A 594 4.56 0.28 -16.86
CA ARG A 594 5.86 -0.43 -16.98
C ARG A 594 5.72 -1.93 -16.86
N HIS A 595 4.72 -2.39 -16.12
CA HIS A 595 4.46 -3.80 -15.84
C HIS A 595 3.48 -4.43 -16.84
N LEU A 596 2.83 -3.65 -17.71
CA LEU A 596 1.83 -4.11 -18.67
C LEU A 596 2.45 -4.34 -20.06
N LYS A 597 3.14 -5.48 -20.22
CA LYS A 597 3.89 -5.79 -21.46
C LYS A 597 3.00 -6.12 -22.66
N SER A 598 1.72 -6.37 -22.43
CA SER A 598 0.72 -6.71 -23.47
C SER A 598 0.09 -5.48 -24.13
N MET A 599 0.41 -4.26 -23.66
CA MET A 599 -0.16 -2.99 -24.16
C MET A 599 0.14 -2.75 -25.64
N LYS A 600 -0.92 -2.47 -26.42
CA LYS A 600 -0.91 -2.17 -27.85
C LYS A 600 -1.57 -0.84 -28.20
N VAL A 601 -2.61 -0.43 -27.47
CA VAL A 601 -3.35 0.82 -27.70
C VAL A 601 -3.52 1.56 -26.38
N LEU A 602 -3.14 2.83 -26.36
CA LEU A 602 -3.23 3.68 -25.18
C LEU A 602 -3.73 5.07 -25.55
N ASP A 603 -4.86 5.50 -24.99
CA ASP A 603 -5.36 6.87 -25.14
C ASP A 603 -5.22 7.63 -23.81
N LEU A 604 -4.36 8.64 -23.80
CA LEU A 604 -4.09 9.58 -22.69
C LEU A 604 -4.59 10.99 -23.00
N SER A 605 -5.35 11.18 -24.08
CA SER A 605 -5.76 12.50 -24.54
C SER A 605 -6.57 13.27 -23.49
N TYR A 606 -6.46 14.60 -23.52
CA TYR A 606 -7.20 15.51 -22.63
C TYR A 606 -7.01 15.21 -21.14
N ASN A 607 -5.77 14.99 -20.72
CA ASN A 607 -5.35 14.92 -19.31
C ASN A 607 -4.58 16.20 -18.92
N GLU A 608 -3.88 16.17 -17.79
CA GLU A 608 -3.12 17.29 -17.23
C GLU A 608 -1.60 17.04 -17.29
N ILE A 609 -1.13 16.11 -18.14
CA ILE A 609 0.27 15.66 -18.15
C ILE A 609 1.17 16.82 -18.59
N GLY A 610 2.18 17.12 -17.77
CA GLY A 610 3.15 18.20 -18.02
C GLY A 610 2.74 19.57 -17.47
N THR A 611 1.58 19.69 -16.81
CA THR A 611 1.15 20.93 -16.16
C THR A 611 2.00 21.29 -14.93
N HIS A 612 2.65 20.30 -14.32
CA HIS A 612 3.49 20.46 -13.14
C HIS A 612 4.85 19.78 -13.34
N THR A 613 5.95 20.50 -13.09
CA THR A 613 7.33 19.97 -13.17
C THR A 613 7.70 19.08 -11.98
N ILE A 614 6.94 19.19 -10.87
CA ILE A 614 7.08 18.37 -9.68
C ILE A 614 5.68 17.89 -9.32
N ASP A 615 5.45 16.59 -9.41
CA ASP A 615 4.23 16.02 -8.86
C ASP A 615 4.25 16.20 -7.33
N SER A 616 3.40 17.08 -6.80
CA SER A 616 3.25 17.24 -5.34
C SER A 616 2.42 16.12 -4.71
N THR A 617 1.71 15.33 -5.53
CA THR A 617 1.04 14.09 -5.13
C THR A 617 1.98 12.87 -5.10
N ARG A 618 3.27 13.08 -5.46
CA ARG A 618 4.40 12.13 -5.33
C ARG A 618 4.57 11.50 -3.95
N TYR A 619 3.98 12.10 -2.90
CA TYR A 619 4.01 11.57 -1.52
C TYR A 619 2.70 10.88 -1.09
N LEU A 620 1.68 10.85 -1.94
CA LEU A 620 0.40 10.19 -1.67
C LEU A 620 0.30 8.79 -2.28
N CYS A 621 1.09 8.48 -3.31
CA CYS A 621 1.18 7.15 -3.92
C CYS A 621 2.60 6.58 -3.69
N SER A 622 2.69 5.36 -3.17
CA SER A 622 3.95 4.62 -3.02
C SER A 622 4.41 4.07 -4.38
N SER A 623 4.83 4.95 -5.29
CA SER A 623 5.43 4.52 -6.56
C SER A 623 6.90 4.15 -6.37
N PRO A 624 7.40 3.00 -6.88
CA PRO A 624 8.82 2.67 -6.87
C PRO A 624 9.72 3.75 -7.52
N LEU A 625 9.17 4.54 -8.47
CA LEU A 625 9.86 5.67 -9.09
C LEU A 625 10.14 6.83 -8.13
N SER A 626 9.46 6.92 -6.98
CA SER A 626 9.70 7.98 -5.99
C SER A 626 11.01 7.78 -5.20
N HIS A 627 11.54 6.55 -5.19
CA HIS A 627 12.76 6.17 -4.46
C HIS A 627 13.88 5.60 -5.35
N SER A 628 13.59 5.22 -6.61
CA SER A 628 14.57 4.64 -7.53
C SER A 628 15.39 5.67 -8.32
N VAL A 629 15.87 6.74 -7.66
CA VAL A 629 16.93 7.61 -8.25
C VAL A 629 18.34 7.01 -8.03
N GLY A 630 18.43 5.76 -7.54
CA GLY A 630 19.70 5.05 -7.43
C GLY A 630 19.62 3.64 -7.98
N GLY A 631 20.05 3.43 -9.23
CA GLY A 631 20.38 2.07 -9.66
C GLY A 631 20.55 1.82 -11.16
N GLU A 632 19.76 2.45 -12.03
CA GLU A 632 19.74 2.08 -13.48
C GLU A 632 19.61 3.28 -14.41
N TRP A 633 20.15 4.44 -14.03
CA TRP A 633 20.33 5.54 -14.98
C TRP A 633 21.82 5.80 -15.14
N ASP A 634 22.36 5.31 -16.24
CA ASP A 634 23.65 5.75 -16.73
C ASP A 634 23.39 6.98 -17.61
N ASP A 635 23.75 8.18 -17.10
CA ASP A 635 23.65 9.46 -17.81
C ASP A 635 24.46 9.46 -19.14
N SER A 636 25.26 8.42 -19.38
CA SER A 636 26.08 8.26 -20.57
C SER A 636 25.35 7.67 -21.79
N GLU A 637 24.14 7.13 -21.65
CA GLU A 637 23.35 6.66 -22.79
C GLU A 637 22.57 7.80 -23.48
N ILE A 638 23.30 8.47 -24.37
CA ILE A 638 22.86 8.89 -25.71
C ILE A 638 21.98 10.16 -25.78
N VAL A 639 22.60 11.26 -26.21
CA VAL A 639 21.94 12.29 -27.01
C VAL A 639 21.58 11.67 -28.37
N THR A 640 20.30 11.36 -28.62
CA THR A 640 19.84 11.05 -29.98
C THR A 640 19.43 12.35 -30.68
N ASP A 641 20.24 12.83 -31.63
CA ASP A 641 19.88 13.86 -32.61
C ASP A 641 19.04 15.04 -32.06
N GLY A 642 19.62 15.82 -31.15
CA GLY A 642 19.07 17.13 -30.74
C GLY A 642 17.89 17.12 -29.76
N VAL A 643 17.43 15.96 -29.29
CA VAL A 643 16.41 15.86 -28.21
C VAL A 643 17.09 15.37 -26.93
N SER A 644 17.12 16.23 -25.90
CA SER A 644 17.68 15.86 -24.59
C SER A 644 16.73 14.90 -23.86
N LEU A 645 17.11 13.62 -23.77
CA LEU A 645 16.40 12.59 -22.99
C LEU A 645 16.24 12.98 -21.51
N ALA A 646 17.10 13.87 -20.99
CA ALA A 646 16.98 14.42 -19.64
C ALA A 646 15.66 15.18 -19.40
N ASN A 647 15.03 15.72 -20.45
CA ASN A 647 13.77 16.46 -20.31
C ASN A 647 12.53 15.53 -20.23
N TYR A 648 12.64 14.28 -20.69
CA TYR A 648 11.53 13.33 -20.80
C TYR A 648 11.85 11.97 -20.16
N TRP A 649 12.77 11.93 -19.21
CA TRP A 649 13.28 10.69 -18.61
C TRP A 649 12.16 9.83 -17.96
N GLU A 650 11.17 10.45 -17.31
CA GLU A 650 10.03 9.75 -16.72
C GLU A 650 9.20 9.03 -17.80
N ALA A 651 8.89 9.74 -18.89
CA ALA A 651 8.17 9.18 -20.03
C ALA A 651 8.99 8.05 -20.69
N PHE A 652 10.31 8.23 -20.84
CA PHE A 652 11.19 7.19 -21.36
C PHE A 652 11.15 5.92 -20.51
N LEU A 653 11.34 6.04 -19.19
CA LEU A 653 11.35 4.89 -18.28
C LEU A 653 10.04 4.10 -18.29
N ILE A 654 8.92 4.79 -18.52
CA ILE A 654 7.59 4.17 -18.55
C ILE A 654 7.32 3.52 -19.91
N LEU A 655 7.57 4.24 -21.00
CA LEU A 655 7.12 3.86 -22.34
C LEU A 655 8.11 2.96 -23.09
N LYS A 656 9.43 3.03 -22.81
CA LYS A 656 10.47 2.31 -23.59
C LYS A 656 10.27 0.79 -23.69
N GLY A 657 9.58 0.19 -22.72
CA GLY A 657 9.34 -1.24 -22.66
C GLY A 657 8.00 -1.70 -23.27
N LEU A 658 7.21 -0.78 -23.84
CA LEU A 658 5.88 -1.05 -24.38
C LEU A 658 5.94 -1.21 -25.91
N LYS A 659 5.09 -2.08 -26.44
CA LYS A 659 4.94 -2.30 -27.89
C LYS A 659 3.67 -1.63 -28.41
N LEU A 660 3.49 -0.36 -28.08
CA LEU A 660 2.33 0.42 -28.49
C LEU A 660 2.31 0.58 -30.02
N THR A 661 1.14 0.34 -30.61
CA THR A 661 0.83 0.54 -32.02
C THR A 661 -0.02 1.79 -32.25
N GLN A 662 -0.77 2.22 -31.23
CA GLN A 662 -1.53 3.46 -31.21
C GLN A 662 -1.35 4.15 -29.85
N LEU A 663 -1.09 5.45 -29.88
CA LEU A 663 -0.96 6.31 -28.71
C LEU A 663 -1.63 7.65 -28.98
N ASP A 664 -2.54 8.08 -28.11
CA ASP A 664 -3.15 9.40 -28.19
C ASP A 664 -2.75 10.21 -26.94
N ILE A 665 -2.20 11.40 -27.10
CA ILE A 665 -1.73 12.31 -26.04
C ILE A 665 -2.26 13.75 -26.21
N ALA A 666 -3.03 14.01 -27.28
CA ALA A 666 -3.57 15.31 -27.62
C ALA A 666 -4.25 15.99 -26.43
N GLY A 667 -4.09 17.30 -26.28
CA GLY A 667 -4.72 18.07 -25.20
C GLY A 667 -4.01 18.04 -23.85
N ASN A 668 -2.88 17.32 -23.72
CA ASN A 668 -1.98 17.45 -22.57
C ASN A 668 -1.03 18.65 -22.73
N ALA A 669 -0.58 19.22 -21.62
CA ALA A 669 0.37 20.35 -21.64
C ALA A 669 1.74 19.96 -22.23
N ILE A 670 2.14 18.69 -22.11
CA ILE A 670 3.39 18.17 -22.69
C ILE A 670 3.31 17.85 -24.19
N ALA A 671 2.12 17.83 -24.80
CA ALA A 671 1.92 17.39 -26.18
C ALA A 671 2.37 18.44 -27.21
N ASP A 672 3.66 18.82 -27.17
CA ASP A 672 4.31 19.67 -28.15
C ASP A 672 5.05 18.86 -29.22
N GLU A 673 5.48 19.52 -30.31
CA GLU A 673 6.17 18.86 -31.42
C GLU A 673 7.44 18.13 -30.99
N LYS A 674 8.14 18.62 -29.96
CA LYS A 674 9.37 18.00 -29.45
C LYS A 674 9.07 16.69 -28.74
N PHE A 675 8.00 16.65 -27.96
CA PHE A 675 7.56 15.45 -27.27
C PHE A 675 7.01 14.40 -28.24
N THR A 676 6.24 14.81 -29.26
CA THR A 676 5.79 13.93 -30.34
C THR A 676 6.97 13.29 -31.08
N ALA A 677 8.00 14.08 -31.42
CA ALA A 677 9.22 13.56 -32.04
C ALA A 677 10.00 12.61 -31.13
N PHE A 678 10.00 12.87 -29.82
CA PHE A 678 10.57 11.96 -28.82
C PHE A 678 9.81 10.62 -28.76
N LEU A 679 8.47 10.64 -28.74
CA LEU A 679 7.65 9.43 -28.70
C LEU A 679 7.86 8.54 -29.93
N ALA A 680 7.93 9.12 -31.13
CA ALA A 680 8.20 8.39 -32.36
C ALA A 680 9.56 7.65 -32.33
N LYS A 681 10.55 8.18 -31.60
CA LYS A 681 11.85 7.52 -31.42
C LYS A 681 11.82 6.41 -30.36
N VAL A 682 11.11 6.63 -29.25
CA VAL A 682 11.08 5.69 -28.10
C VAL A 682 10.14 4.51 -28.34
N LEU A 683 9.11 4.69 -29.16
CA LEU A 683 8.09 3.68 -29.47
C LEU A 683 8.16 3.26 -30.95
N PRO A 684 9.12 2.39 -31.34
CA PRO A 684 9.32 2.02 -32.75
C PRO A 684 8.19 1.19 -33.36
N ALA A 685 7.31 0.61 -32.52
CA ALA A 685 6.13 -0.13 -32.98
C ALA A 685 4.92 0.79 -33.26
N LEU A 686 5.03 2.09 -32.94
CA LEU A 686 3.94 3.05 -33.01
C LEU A 686 3.61 3.38 -34.47
N LYS A 687 2.35 3.16 -34.85
CA LYS A 687 1.83 3.44 -36.20
C LYS A 687 0.89 4.62 -36.23
N TRP A 688 0.21 4.89 -35.11
CA TRP A 688 -0.78 5.94 -34.98
C TRP A 688 -0.45 6.79 -33.75
N LEU A 689 -0.35 8.11 -33.95
CA LEU A 689 -0.13 9.09 -32.88
C LEU A 689 -1.10 10.26 -33.06
N ASP A 690 -1.95 10.52 -32.07
CA ASP A 690 -2.97 11.58 -32.11
C ASP A 690 -3.81 11.52 -33.39
N ASP A 691 -4.36 10.33 -33.66
CA ASP A 691 -5.10 10.00 -34.87
C ASP A 691 -4.32 10.08 -36.21
N VAL A 692 -3.05 10.50 -36.21
CA VAL A 692 -2.20 10.62 -37.40
C VAL A 692 -1.39 9.35 -37.63
N GLN A 693 -1.38 8.84 -38.86
CA GLN A 693 -0.53 7.71 -39.24
C GLN A 693 0.93 8.14 -39.37
N LEU A 694 1.82 7.48 -38.62
CA LEU A 694 3.26 7.66 -38.71
C LEU A 694 3.83 6.78 -39.85
N ASN A 695 4.78 7.34 -40.60
CA ASN A 695 5.42 6.68 -41.75
C ASN A 695 6.59 5.79 -41.36
#